data_AF-A0A0W1L0J4-F1
#
_entry.id   AF-A0A0W1L0J4-F1
#
_cell.length_a   1.000
_cell.length_b   1.000
_cell.length_c   1.000
_cell.angle_alpha   90.00
_cell.angle_beta   90.00
_cell.angle_gamma   90.00
#
_symmetry.space_group_name_H-M   'P 1'
#
loop_
_entity.id
_entity.type
_entity.pdbx_description
1 polymer ?
#
loop_
_entity_poly.entity_id
_entity_poly.type
_entity_poly.pdbx_seq_one_letter_code
_entity_poly.pdbx_strand_id
1 'polypeptide(L)'
;MLASVTGNPILAGSSIISETSYQLFIWLDPFAYTTIIASFIEPQGVVIAVNRGLILLLTSLICFSAVASNGSNSFSKPAKNTVSKLQSVTVANASYRPVAAKNHGLAILITFYKVAFFNVLKHPITLIILLAWPAMVFNNVASSAAYAEPLSVINVTSIDAIRHYAFDMQILFGCLLMVLWSWQISCYAKRFNMAELIAATPIKTATILHSQFLALTTLVIIFSTMTFVGASLAQWFIDSQYSAYDHVYVLCLTALPLMLIGWVTVCVFNICRSTLVAGAIIFLMLLLKFTPVMTYFGLTHTFWSLAWTPLQPPSEFWGYRASISSYWPYMQVWLPACISLILLTCVFSHRGTGLDRREVVRKDAWLIMPVLLCVGLFLQLHLRLVDEKPLTNSHKREAFKANYEKSFTDWQHKLQPQVSHIDANIDFYPHQQFAKFDLTYTLKNLHPTAIKQILVGRAGFYKWANVKIDGATQIAFYPDLNQAVYEFDMALKPHETRQLTTEFEIHQATLWPAGGHQIITPEFSYIRAVPALPTIGYQVNYELTDTHLRAQYGLQQKGRPLASTLFNEQQKRPEHYERITMSSTISTAAGYQVVTQGKQLTHQLKQGREIFEFKTLTEINNLPAWLSVPFNAESKKHDGVTLHVFANKKEMPERSDAIAVNFQAMIDTLDWFKNNIVAYKPKQLSILAAPSFGGTGYALPQIILIEDTVGFRARPGDDAGFDQRYRRAVHETAHQWFGHDIGNSVPADSAFLIESMAKYIELVVIEKHYGKAAMNALVDYETQRYEQASRMDITAKMALIDSNKSYDQYSRATIAFAKLRDEIGDDAIIKALKFVWQKHAHPNRPATAMDFIFALKEQVEPKLSRLIDELFLQN
;
A
#
# COMPACT_ATOMS: atom_id res chain seq x y z
N MET A 1 -14.06 6.04 -4.89
CA MET A 1 -14.24 7.21 -5.79
C MET A 1 -15.69 7.43 -6.23
N LEU A 2 -16.29 6.56 -7.05
CA LEU A 2 -17.75 6.60 -7.29
C LEU A 2 -18.54 6.45 -5.98
N ALA A 3 -18.01 5.68 -5.03
CA ALA A 3 -18.52 5.51 -3.67
C ALA A 3 -18.72 6.81 -2.86
N SER A 4 -17.86 7.82 -3.05
CA SER A 4 -17.97 9.12 -2.38
C SER A 4 -19.01 10.02 -3.05
N VAL A 5 -19.21 9.85 -4.37
CA VAL A 5 -20.26 10.54 -5.15
C VAL A 5 -21.63 9.93 -4.88
N THR A 6 -21.70 8.62 -4.59
CA THR A 6 -22.94 7.89 -4.27
C THR A 6 -23.24 7.82 -2.76
N GLY A 7 -22.38 8.37 -1.90
CA GLY A 7 -22.54 8.34 -0.44
C GLY A 7 -22.55 6.94 0.18
N ASN A 8 -21.84 5.97 -0.41
CA ASN A 8 -21.93 4.57 0.00
C ASN A 8 -20.83 4.20 1.02
N PRO A 9 -21.20 3.78 2.25
CA PRO A 9 -20.25 3.47 3.33
C PRO A 9 -19.36 2.25 3.04
N ILE A 10 -19.83 1.28 2.25
CA ILE A 10 -19.14 -0.01 2.02
C ILE A 10 -17.90 0.14 1.12
N LEU A 11 -17.98 0.98 0.09
CA LEU A 11 -16.89 1.16 -0.86
C LEU A 11 -16.00 2.37 -0.54
N ALA A 12 -16.46 3.27 0.34
CA ALA A 12 -15.73 4.48 0.72
C ALA A 12 -15.14 4.44 2.13
N GLY A 13 -15.57 3.52 3.00
CA GLY A 13 -15.25 3.58 4.43
C GLY A 13 -15.80 4.86 5.10
N SER A 14 -16.76 5.53 4.47
CA SER A 14 -17.35 6.80 4.94
C SER A 14 -18.59 6.53 5.78
N SER A 15 -18.90 7.35 6.78
CA SER A 15 -20.20 7.30 7.46
C SER A 15 -21.29 7.95 6.62
N ILE A 16 -22.53 7.46 6.74
CA ILE A 16 -23.70 8.12 6.13
C ILE A 16 -24.02 9.35 7.00
N ILE A 17 -23.73 10.55 6.49
CA ILE A 17 -24.03 11.81 7.20
C ILE A 17 -25.55 12.07 7.27
N SER A 18 -26.30 11.64 6.26
CA SER A 18 -27.76 11.83 6.17
C SER A 18 -28.43 10.64 5.50
N GLU A 19 -29.20 9.90 6.29
CA GLU A 19 -29.95 8.73 5.81
C GLU A 19 -30.96 9.12 4.71
N THR A 20 -31.64 10.25 4.88
CA THR A 20 -32.59 10.77 3.88
C THR A 20 -31.94 11.02 2.53
N SER A 21 -30.71 11.54 2.53
CA SER A 21 -29.96 11.82 1.31
C SER A 21 -29.51 10.52 0.65
N TYR A 22 -29.04 9.56 1.45
CA TYR A 22 -28.64 8.23 0.97
C TYR A 22 -29.81 7.50 0.30
N GLN A 23 -30.98 7.48 0.94
CA GLN A 23 -32.21 6.92 0.38
C GLN A 23 -32.60 7.60 -0.93
N LEU A 24 -32.45 8.92 -1.04
CA LEU A 24 -32.75 9.65 -2.28
C LEU A 24 -31.82 9.23 -3.44
N PHE A 25 -30.54 8.99 -3.17
CA PHE A 25 -29.57 8.51 -4.15
C PHE A 25 -29.79 7.05 -4.56
N ILE A 26 -30.37 6.21 -3.72
CA ILE A 26 -30.80 4.85 -4.09
C ILE A 26 -31.79 4.91 -5.27
N TRP A 27 -32.66 5.91 -5.32
CA TRP A 27 -33.65 6.05 -6.40
C TRP A 27 -33.15 6.86 -7.61
N LEU A 28 -32.28 7.84 -7.39
CA LEU A 28 -31.90 8.83 -8.41
C LEU A 28 -30.50 8.67 -8.99
N ASP A 29 -29.70 7.70 -8.53
CA ASP A 29 -28.39 7.44 -9.12
C ASP A 29 -28.54 7.04 -10.61
N PRO A 30 -28.00 7.85 -11.55
CA PRO A 30 -28.11 7.60 -12.99
C PRO A 30 -27.45 6.30 -13.44
N PHE A 31 -26.53 5.75 -12.65
CA PHE A 31 -25.84 4.50 -12.96
C PHE A 31 -26.29 3.30 -12.11
N ALA A 32 -27.23 3.49 -11.18
CA ALA A 32 -27.69 2.49 -10.21
C ALA A 32 -26.58 1.85 -9.36
N TYR A 33 -25.42 2.47 -9.26
CA TYR A 33 -24.35 1.98 -8.40
C TYR A 33 -24.79 1.99 -6.94
N THR A 34 -25.41 3.06 -6.44
CA THR A 34 -25.89 3.14 -5.06
C THR A 34 -26.81 1.97 -4.73
N THR A 35 -27.75 1.66 -5.62
CA THR A 35 -28.73 0.58 -5.47
C THR A 35 -28.11 -0.81 -5.62
N ILE A 36 -27.24 -1.01 -6.60
CA ILE A 36 -26.52 -2.28 -6.82
C ILE A 36 -25.60 -2.56 -5.62
N ILE A 37 -24.93 -1.54 -5.08
CA ILE A 37 -24.05 -1.72 -3.94
C ILE A 37 -24.88 -1.92 -2.66
N ALA A 38 -25.98 -1.20 -2.47
CA ALA A 38 -26.94 -1.47 -1.39
C ALA A 38 -27.50 -2.89 -1.48
N SER A 39 -27.63 -3.44 -2.69
CA SER A 39 -28.06 -4.81 -2.91
C SER A 39 -27.12 -5.88 -2.33
N PHE A 40 -25.86 -5.51 -2.01
CA PHE A 40 -24.91 -6.38 -1.31
C PHE A 40 -25.16 -6.49 0.20
N ILE A 41 -25.96 -5.58 0.77
CA ILE A 41 -26.39 -5.62 2.18
C ILE A 41 -27.73 -6.36 2.27
N GLU A 42 -28.72 -5.91 1.50
CA GLU A 42 -30.07 -6.48 1.46
C GLU A 42 -30.58 -6.62 0.02
N PRO A 43 -31.42 -7.60 -0.33
CA PRO A 43 -31.90 -7.76 -1.70
C PRO A 43 -32.76 -6.58 -2.21
N GLN A 44 -32.17 -5.67 -2.99
CA GLN A 44 -32.83 -4.44 -3.51
C GLN A 44 -33.41 -4.58 -4.94
N GLY A 45 -33.77 -5.79 -5.38
CA GLY A 45 -34.11 -6.07 -6.79
C GLY A 45 -35.22 -5.18 -7.39
N VAL A 46 -36.26 -4.89 -6.61
CA VAL A 46 -37.37 -4.01 -7.03
C VAL A 46 -36.89 -2.57 -7.19
N VAL A 47 -36.05 -2.10 -6.28
CA VAL A 47 -35.54 -0.72 -6.26
C VAL A 47 -34.61 -0.47 -7.46
N ILE A 48 -33.80 -1.47 -7.84
CA ILE A 48 -32.99 -1.40 -9.07
C ILE A 48 -33.88 -1.24 -10.30
N ALA A 49 -34.93 -2.05 -10.42
CA ALA A 49 -35.85 -1.99 -11.55
C ALA A 49 -36.54 -0.63 -11.66
N VAL A 50 -36.98 -0.06 -10.54
CA VAL A 50 -37.62 1.27 -10.51
C VAL A 50 -36.63 2.38 -10.85
N ASN A 51 -35.41 2.35 -10.28
CA ASN A 51 -34.34 3.29 -10.62
C ASN A 51 -34.03 3.25 -12.13
N ARG A 52 -33.83 2.04 -12.71
CA ARG A 52 -33.58 1.89 -14.16
C ARG A 52 -34.75 2.37 -15.00
N GLY A 53 -35.98 2.11 -14.57
CA GLY A 53 -37.19 2.65 -15.17
C GLY A 53 -37.17 4.18 -15.21
N LEU A 54 -36.95 4.84 -14.06
CA LEU A 54 -36.88 6.30 -13.92
C LEU A 54 -35.81 6.92 -14.82
N ILE A 55 -34.59 6.37 -14.82
CA ILE A 55 -33.48 6.92 -15.61
C ILE A 55 -33.68 6.68 -17.10
N LEU A 56 -34.21 5.53 -17.51
CA LEU A 56 -34.56 5.28 -18.92
C LEU A 56 -35.67 6.21 -19.39
N LEU A 57 -36.65 6.50 -18.54
CA LEU A 57 -37.73 7.45 -18.84
C LEU A 57 -37.15 8.87 -18.98
N LEU A 58 -36.31 9.29 -18.03
CA LEU A 58 -35.65 10.60 -18.06
C LEU A 58 -34.73 10.76 -19.28
N THR A 59 -33.90 9.76 -19.59
CA THR A 59 -33.02 9.79 -20.77
C THR A 59 -33.81 9.73 -22.07
N SER A 60 -34.89 8.97 -22.14
CA SER A 60 -35.81 8.97 -23.28
C SER A 60 -36.49 10.31 -23.43
N LEU A 61 -36.88 10.97 -22.33
CA LEU A 61 -37.50 12.29 -22.33
C LEU A 61 -36.50 13.40 -22.71
N ILE A 62 -35.24 13.29 -22.28
CA ILE A 62 -34.13 14.16 -22.71
C ILE A 62 -33.81 13.95 -24.19
N CYS A 63 -33.72 12.69 -24.66
CA CYS A 63 -33.49 12.40 -26.07
C CYS A 63 -34.68 12.88 -26.92
N PHE A 64 -35.91 12.64 -26.47
CA PHE A 64 -37.12 13.08 -27.14
C PHE A 64 -37.22 14.60 -27.16
N SER A 65 -36.93 15.29 -26.06
CA SER A 65 -36.89 16.75 -26.01
C SER A 65 -35.73 17.34 -26.79
N ALA A 66 -34.57 16.68 -26.87
CA ALA A 66 -33.47 17.09 -27.73
C ALA A 66 -33.80 16.92 -29.22
N VAL A 67 -34.51 15.84 -29.58
CA VAL A 67 -35.03 15.59 -30.93
C VAL A 67 -36.18 16.54 -31.26
N ALA A 68 -37.08 16.82 -30.32
CA ALA A 68 -38.22 17.71 -30.49
C ALA A 68 -37.82 19.20 -30.48
N SER A 69 -36.81 19.59 -29.69
CA SER A 69 -36.20 20.93 -29.71
C SER A 69 -35.26 21.14 -30.89
N ASN A 70 -34.79 20.05 -31.53
CA ASN A 70 -34.22 20.09 -32.87
C ASN A 70 -35.28 20.26 -33.98
N GLY A 71 -36.56 20.43 -33.63
CA GLY A 71 -37.52 21.08 -34.50
C GLY A 71 -37.07 22.50 -34.84
N SER A 72 -36.47 22.66 -36.03
CA SER A 72 -36.06 23.94 -36.64
C SER A 72 -34.72 24.56 -36.18
N ASN A 73 -33.68 23.77 -35.94
CA ASN A 73 -32.32 24.23 -36.23
C ASN A 73 -31.74 23.45 -37.40
N SER A 74 -32.13 23.91 -38.58
CA SER A 74 -31.49 23.61 -39.86
C SER A 74 -30.00 23.99 -39.81
N PHE A 75 -29.16 23.13 -39.23
CA PHE A 75 -27.69 23.18 -39.37
C PHE A 75 -27.21 22.72 -40.76
N SER A 76 -28.13 22.61 -41.72
CA SER A 76 -27.84 22.71 -43.14
C SER A 76 -29.03 23.40 -43.83
N LYS A 77 -29.12 24.74 -43.72
CA LYS A 77 -29.48 25.42 -44.95
C LYS A 77 -28.23 25.19 -45.80
N PRO A 78 -28.27 24.43 -46.92
CA PRO A 78 -27.27 24.71 -47.93
C PRO A 78 -27.42 26.21 -48.14
N ALA A 79 -26.37 26.99 -47.84
CA ALA A 79 -26.28 28.31 -48.44
C ALA A 79 -26.64 28.05 -49.90
N LYS A 80 -27.72 28.68 -50.39
CA LYS A 80 -28.06 28.58 -51.81
C LYS A 80 -26.74 28.85 -52.50
N ASN A 81 -26.18 27.82 -53.12
CA ASN A 81 -25.09 27.94 -54.06
C ASN A 81 -25.70 28.65 -55.28
N THR A 82 -26.09 29.91 -55.11
CA THR A 82 -25.68 30.96 -56.03
C THR A 82 -24.16 31.00 -55.96
N VAL A 83 -23.53 29.97 -56.53
CA VAL A 83 -22.34 30.19 -57.32
C VAL A 83 -22.85 31.10 -58.43
N SER A 84 -22.88 32.41 -58.16
CA SER A 84 -22.58 33.33 -59.23
C SER A 84 -21.26 32.79 -59.77
N LYS A 85 -21.22 32.49 -61.07
CA LYS A 85 -19.95 32.34 -61.78
C LYS A 85 -19.05 33.43 -61.19
N LEU A 86 -18.01 33.02 -60.46
CA LEU A 86 -16.94 33.92 -60.08
C LEU A 86 -16.53 34.55 -61.40
N GLN A 87 -17.00 35.77 -61.66
CA GLN A 87 -16.43 36.59 -62.70
C GLN A 87 -14.94 36.59 -62.35
N SER A 88 -14.12 36.18 -63.32
CA SER A 88 -12.69 36.40 -63.24
C SER A 88 -12.52 37.90 -63.08
N VAL A 89 -12.44 38.37 -61.84
CA VAL A 89 -11.94 39.68 -61.55
C VAL A 89 -10.50 39.61 -62.00
N THR A 90 -10.22 40.18 -63.18
CA THR A 90 -8.88 40.57 -63.55
C THR A 90 -8.46 41.59 -62.50
N VAL A 91 -7.89 41.09 -61.41
CA VAL A 91 -7.21 41.89 -60.41
C VAL A 91 -6.13 42.61 -61.21
N ALA A 92 -6.23 43.93 -61.31
CA ALA A 92 -5.18 44.75 -61.89
C ALA A 92 -3.84 44.32 -61.27
N ASN A 93 -2.75 44.29 -62.06
CA ASN A 93 -1.41 43.98 -61.57
C ASN A 93 -1.01 44.99 -60.47
N ALA A 94 -1.47 44.74 -59.25
CA ALA A 94 -1.10 45.45 -58.06
C ALA A 94 0.31 44.99 -57.72
N SER A 95 1.26 45.92 -57.72
CA SER A 95 2.59 45.66 -57.22
C SER A 95 2.50 45.28 -55.75
N TYR A 96 2.68 44.00 -55.45
CA TYR A 96 2.75 43.51 -54.07
C TYR A 96 3.94 44.17 -53.38
N ARG A 97 3.65 45.10 -52.47
CA ARG A 97 4.67 45.70 -51.61
C ARG A 97 4.59 45.05 -50.23
N PRO A 98 5.56 44.20 -49.85
CA PRO A 98 5.57 43.61 -48.52
C PRO A 98 5.75 44.74 -47.49
N VAL A 99 4.79 44.86 -46.58
CA VAL A 99 4.89 45.76 -45.43
C VAL A 99 5.52 44.99 -44.29
N ALA A 100 6.62 45.51 -43.73
CA ALA A 100 7.22 44.93 -42.54
C ALA A 100 6.23 45.00 -41.38
N ALA A 101 5.87 43.84 -40.83
CA ALA A 101 4.96 43.78 -39.69
C ALA A 101 5.60 44.45 -38.46
N LYS A 102 4.89 45.38 -37.82
CA LYS A 102 5.30 45.94 -36.52
C LYS A 102 5.15 44.85 -35.45
N ASN A 103 6.27 44.48 -34.82
CA ASN A 103 6.34 43.31 -33.95
C ASN A 103 5.94 43.67 -32.50
N HIS A 104 4.66 43.60 -32.16
CA HIS A 104 4.16 43.75 -30.78
C HIS A 104 4.04 42.39 -30.08
N GLY A 105 5.14 41.64 -30.00
CA GLY A 105 5.14 40.23 -29.56
C GLY A 105 4.46 39.97 -28.21
N LEU A 106 4.72 40.81 -27.20
CA LEU A 106 4.12 40.68 -25.86
C LEU A 106 2.60 40.96 -25.89
N ALA A 107 2.18 42.03 -26.57
CA ALA A 107 0.76 42.39 -26.65
C ALA A 107 -0.05 41.30 -27.37
N ILE A 108 0.52 40.72 -28.43
CA ILE A 108 -0.10 39.60 -29.15
C ILE A 108 -0.23 38.37 -28.24
N LEU A 109 0.82 38.02 -27.50
CA LEU A 109 0.81 36.91 -26.55
C LEU A 109 -0.28 37.09 -25.48
N ILE A 110 -0.35 38.27 -24.86
CA ILE A 110 -1.36 38.60 -23.84
C ILE A 110 -2.78 38.49 -24.43
N THR A 111 -2.99 38.96 -25.66
CA THR A 111 -4.29 38.85 -26.33
C THR A 111 -4.69 37.40 -26.56
N PHE A 112 -3.79 36.55 -27.09
CA PHE A 112 -4.09 35.12 -27.24
C PHE A 112 -4.33 34.42 -25.91
N TYR A 113 -3.55 34.75 -24.88
CA TYR A 113 -3.74 34.22 -23.53
C TYR A 113 -5.13 34.58 -23.00
N LYS A 114 -5.52 35.87 -23.08
CA LYS A 114 -6.84 36.33 -22.63
C LYS A 114 -7.96 35.62 -23.39
N VAL A 115 -7.85 35.51 -24.71
CA VAL A 115 -8.84 34.83 -25.54
C VAL A 115 -8.95 33.35 -25.14
N ALA A 116 -7.84 32.62 -25.07
CA ALA A 116 -7.81 31.22 -24.67
C ALA A 116 -8.41 31.01 -23.27
N PHE A 117 -7.96 31.80 -22.30
CA PHE A 117 -8.40 31.73 -20.92
C PHE A 117 -9.90 32.03 -20.76
N PHE A 118 -10.37 33.17 -21.28
CA PHE A 118 -11.78 33.54 -21.17
C PHE A 118 -12.71 32.64 -21.98
N ASN A 119 -12.24 32.05 -23.10
CA ASN A 119 -13.05 31.10 -23.85
C ASN A 119 -13.30 29.81 -23.05
N VAL A 120 -12.29 29.30 -22.36
CA VAL A 120 -12.43 28.15 -21.47
C VAL A 120 -13.31 28.51 -20.27
N LEU A 121 -13.05 29.65 -19.63
CA LEU A 121 -13.76 30.07 -18.43
C LEU A 121 -15.23 30.39 -18.68
N LYS A 122 -15.58 30.96 -19.85
CA LYS A 122 -16.99 31.23 -20.21
C LYS A 122 -17.76 29.99 -20.64
N HIS A 123 -17.08 28.86 -20.86
CA HIS A 123 -17.75 27.62 -21.24
C HIS A 123 -18.59 27.11 -20.04
N PRO A 124 -19.89 26.85 -20.22
CA PRO A 124 -20.79 26.51 -19.09
C PRO A 124 -20.34 25.26 -18.34
N ILE A 125 -19.83 24.25 -19.07
CA ILE A 125 -19.26 23.04 -18.47
C ILE A 125 -18.10 23.36 -17.51
N THR A 126 -17.19 24.28 -17.89
CA THR A 126 -16.05 24.65 -17.06
C THR A 126 -16.51 25.36 -15.78
N LEU A 127 -17.49 26.27 -15.88
CA LEU A 127 -18.05 26.95 -14.71
C LEU A 127 -18.74 25.98 -13.76
N ILE A 128 -19.56 25.07 -14.29
CA ILE A 128 -20.23 24.05 -13.49
C ILE A 128 -19.20 23.17 -12.77
N ILE A 129 -18.15 22.73 -13.48
CA ILE A 129 -17.08 21.93 -12.88
C ILE A 129 -16.36 22.71 -11.77
N LEU A 130 -15.94 23.95 -12.04
CA LEU A 130 -15.20 24.74 -11.05
C LEU A 130 -16.06 25.08 -9.81
N LEU A 131 -17.38 25.19 -9.96
CA LEU A 131 -18.31 25.42 -8.85
C LEU A 131 -18.65 24.13 -8.08
N ALA A 132 -18.82 23.00 -8.77
CA ALA A 132 -19.13 21.72 -8.16
C ALA A 132 -17.91 21.07 -7.49
N TRP A 133 -16.71 21.33 -8.01
CA TRP A 133 -15.46 20.75 -7.52
C TRP A 133 -15.18 21.00 -6.03
N PRO A 134 -15.20 22.25 -5.51
CA PRO A 134 -14.97 22.49 -4.09
C PRO A 134 -16.01 21.80 -3.21
N ALA A 135 -17.27 21.69 -3.65
CA ALA A 135 -18.32 20.97 -2.93
C ALA A 135 -18.05 19.45 -2.87
N MET A 136 -17.54 18.87 -3.97
CA MET A 136 -17.17 17.46 -4.00
C MET A 136 -15.97 17.17 -3.09
N VAL A 137 -14.95 18.03 -3.12
CA VAL A 137 -13.79 17.94 -2.20
C VAL A 137 -14.25 18.09 -0.76
N PHE A 138 -15.12 19.08 -0.50
CA PHE A 138 -15.68 19.32 0.82
C PHE A 138 -16.38 18.06 1.36
N ASN A 139 -17.29 17.48 0.57
CA ASN A 139 -18.05 16.30 0.98
C ASN A 139 -17.14 15.11 1.28
N ASN A 140 -16.13 14.85 0.44
CA ASN A 140 -15.22 13.73 0.63
C ASN A 140 -14.38 13.88 1.91
N VAL A 141 -13.81 15.07 2.14
CA VAL A 141 -13.04 15.35 3.36
C VAL A 141 -13.93 15.31 4.61
N ALA A 142 -15.08 15.99 4.60
CA ALA A 142 -15.96 16.07 5.77
C ALA A 142 -16.56 14.71 6.18
N SER A 143 -16.82 13.83 5.22
CA SER A 143 -17.41 12.50 5.49
C SER A 143 -16.41 11.42 5.90
N SER A 144 -15.14 11.58 5.55
CA SER A 144 -14.16 10.49 5.62
C SER A 144 -12.93 10.80 6.45
N ALA A 145 -12.56 12.07 6.66
CA ALA A 145 -11.30 12.41 7.30
C ALA A 145 -11.22 12.02 8.79
N ALA A 146 -12.37 11.97 9.47
CA ALA A 146 -12.45 11.54 10.87
C ALA A 146 -12.48 10.02 11.05
N TYR A 147 -12.70 9.26 9.98
CA TYR A 147 -12.80 7.81 10.03
C TYR A 147 -11.41 7.17 10.12
N ALA A 148 -11.19 6.34 11.15
CA ALA A 148 -9.99 5.52 11.25
C ALA A 148 -10.27 4.09 10.79
N GLU A 149 -11.27 3.47 11.41
CA GLU A 149 -11.77 2.12 11.12
C GLU A 149 -13.16 1.96 11.75
N PRO A 150 -13.89 0.84 11.53
CA PRO A 150 -15.21 0.66 12.14
C PRO A 150 -15.15 0.79 13.67
N LEU A 151 -16.10 1.53 14.25
CA LEU A 151 -16.18 1.85 15.69
C LEU A 151 -15.05 2.76 16.20
N SER A 152 -14.25 3.40 15.32
CA SER A 152 -13.14 4.26 15.72
C SER A 152 -12.99 5.50 14.85
N VAL A 153 -12.74 6.62 15.53
CA VAL A 153 -12.55 7.93 14.92
C VAL A 153 -11.20 8.52 15.31
N ILE A 154 -10.71 9.50 14.56
CA ILE A 154 -9.49 10.26 14.88
C ILE A 154 -9.79 11.73 15.02
N ASN A 155 -8.93 12.42 15.77
CA ASN A 155 -8.85 13.88 15.70
C ASN A 155 -8.13 14.24 14.40
N VAL A 156 -8.88 14.84 13.48
CA VAL A 156 -8.45 15.07 12.10
C VAL A 156 -7.37 16.14 12.06
N THR A 157 -6.31 15.88 11.30
CA THR A 157 -5.33 16.88 10.89
C THR A 157 -5.42 17.18 9.39
N SER A 158 -4.75 18.24 8.94
CA SER A 158 -4.61 18.51 7.51
C SER A 158 -3.91 17.40 6.74
N ILE A 159 -2.96 16.66 7.35
CA ILE A 159 -2.31 15.51 6.71
C ILE A 159 -3.32 14.39 6.44
N ASP A 160 -4.22 14.10 7.39
CA ASP A 160 -5.27 13.10 7.19
C ASP A 160 -6.25 13.55 6.09
N ALA A 161 -6.69 14.81 6.13
CA ALA A 161 -7.60 15.38 5.14
C ALA A 161 -7.03 15.31 3.70
N ILE A 162 -5.72 15.55 3.54
CA ILE A 162 -5.02 15.52 2.26
C ILE A 162 -5.15 14.17 1.54
N ARG A 163 -5.14 13.06 2.29
CA ARG A 163 -5.26 11.70 1.73
C ARG A 163 -6.56 11.53 0.94
N HIS A 164 -7.65 12.17 1.38
CA HIS A 164 -8.99 11.98 0.81
C HIS A 164 -9.24 12.74 -0.49
N TYR A 165 -8.39 13.71 -0.86
CA TYR A 165 -8.56 14.46 -2.10
C TYR A 165 -7.32 14.47 -3.01
N ALA A 166 -6.10 14.56 -2.48
CA ALA A 166 -4.93 14.95 -3.28
C ALA A 166 -4.39 13.82 -4.15
N PHE A 167 -4.37 12.58 -3.65
CA PHE A 167 -3.65 11.47 -4.29
C PHE A 167 -4.49 10.68 -5.28
N ASP A 168 -5.81 10.65 -5.10
CA ASP A 168 -6.72 9.96 -6.00
C ASP A 168 -7.54 10.96 -6.82
N MET A 169 -8.39 11.74 -6.14
CA MET A 169 -9.42 12.55 -6.77
C MET A 169 -8.82 13.70 -7.60
N GLN A 170 -7.96 14.51 -6.98
CA GLN A 170 -7.30 15.66 -7.62
C GLN A 170 -6.50 15.25 -8.85
N ILE A 171 -5.73 14.16 -8.76
CA ILE A 171 -4.89 13.71 -9.87
C ILE A 171 -5.76 13.20 -11.02
N LEU A 172 -6.75 12.35 -10.77
CA LEU A 172 -7.62 11.82 -11.82
C LEU A 172 -8.42 12.93 -12.51
N PHE A 173 -9.22 13.69 -11.75
CA PHE A 173 -10.05 14.74 -12.30
C PHE A 173 -9.20 15.86 -12.90
N GLY A 174 -8.09 16.22 -12.25
CA GLY A 174 -7.12 17.17 -12.80
C GLY A 174 -6.60 16.72 -14.17
N CYS A 175 -6.21 15.46 -14.35
CA CYS A 175 -5.75 14.95 -15.64
C CYS A 175 -6.83 15.05 -16.73
N LEU A 176 -8.07 14.66 -16.41
CA LEU A 176 -9.19 14.74 -17.34
C LEU A 176 -9.51 16.19 -17.71
N LEU A 177 -9.45 17.11 -16.74
CA LEU A 177 -9.63 18.55 -16.98
C LEU A 177 -8.51 19.15 -17.81
N MET A 178 -7.26 18.73 -17.58
CA MET A 178 -6.13 19.14 -18.41
C MET A 178 -6.34 18.74 -19.86
N VAL A 179 -6.83 17.53 -20.13
CA VAL A 179 -7.16 17.08 -21.48
C VAL A 179 -8.31 17.90 -22.07
N LEU A 180 -9.39 18.09 -21.31
CA LEU A 180 -10.57 18.85 -21.74
C LEU A 180 -10.20 20.31 -22.08
N TRP A 181 -9.49 21.00 -21.20
CA TRP A 181 -9.08 22.38 -21.40
C TRP A 181 -8.05 22.51 -22.50
N SER A 182 -7.11 21.57 -22.62
CA SER A 182 -6.15 21.55 -23.73
C SER A 182 -6.85 21.38 -25.08
N TRP A 183 -7.89 20.55 -25.14
CA TRP A 183 -8.74 20.42 -26.32
C TRP A 183 -9.48 21.73 -26.63
N GLN A 184 -10.15 22.33 -25.64
CA GLN A 184 -10.89 23.58 -25.80
C GLN A 184 -9.98 24.73 -26.28
N ILE A 185 -8.77 24.84 -25.72
CA ILE A 185 -7.79 25.88 -26.07
C ILE A 185 -7.19 25.63 -27.46
N SER A 186 -6.69 24.42 -27.70
CA SER A 186 -5.89 24.12 -28.90
C SER A 186 -6.75 23.92 -30.15
N CYS A 187 -7.97 23.42 -29.98
CA CYS A 187 -8.88 23.12 -31.09
C CYS A 187 -9.90 24.23 -31.37
N TYR A 188 -9.89 25.33 -30.60
CA TYR A 188 -10.84 26.44 -30.76
C TYR A 188 -10.86 26.97 -32.20
N ALA A 189 -9.70 27.35 -32.73
CA ALA A 189 -9.58 27.88 -34.09
C ALA A 189 -9.94 26.85 -35.17
N LYS A 190 -9.66 25.55 -34.91
CA LYS A 190 -10.02 24.44 -35.82
C LYS A 190 -11.53 24.26 -35.89
N ARG A 191 -12.23 24.35 -34.76
CA ARG A 191 -13.69 24.18 -34.67
C ARG A 191 -14.48 25.21 -35.49
N PHE A 192 -13.93 26.41 -35.64
CA PHE A 192 -14.53 27.49 -36.44
C PHE A 192 -13.90 27.66 -37.82
N ASN A 193 -13.08 26.70 -38.28
CA ASN A 193 -12.35 26.76 -39.55
C ASN A 193 -11.49 28.03 -39.74
N MET A 194 -11.02 28.62 -38.64
CA MET A 194 -10.17 29.83 -38.64
C MET A 194 -8.68 29.51 -38.50
N ALA A 195 -8.32 28.24 -38.26
CA ALA A 195 -6.94 27.85 -38.01
C ALA A 195 -6.00 28.21 -39.17
N GLU A 196 -6.44 28.04 -40.42
CA GLU A 196 -5.64 28.39 -41.61
C GLU A 196 -5.51 29.91 -41.80
N LEU A 197 -6.54 30.68 -41.42
CA LEU A 197 -6.49 32.15 -41.43
C LEU A 197 -5.45 32.68 -40.43
N ILE A 198 -5.45 32.13 -39.21
CA ILE A 198 -4.44 32.45 -38.19
C ILE A 198 -3.06 32.00 -38.67
N ALA A 199 -2.98 30.85 -39.32
CA ALA A 199 -1.73 30.34 -39.87
C ALA A 199 -1.17 31.21 -41.01
N ALA A 200 -1.98 31.99 -41.72
CA ALA A 200 -1.51 32.93 -42.75
C ALA A 200 -0.88 34.22 -42.18
N THR A 201 -1.07 34.51 -40.89
CA THR A 201 -0.56 35.73 -40.24
C THR A 201 0.95 35.68 -39.95
N PRO A 202 1.66 36.82 -39.79
CA PRO A 202 3.10 36.84 -39.46
C PRO A 202 3.43 36.44 -38.01
N ILE A 203 2.55 35.69 -37.33
CA ILE A 203 2.69 35.31 -35.91
C ILE A 203 3.60 34.08 -35.79
N LYS A 204 4.42 34.02 -34.74
CA LYS A 204 5.29 32.86 -34.47
C LYS A 204 4.48 31.76 -33.79
N THR A 205 4.70 30.50 -34.15
CA THR A 205 4.09 29.32 -33.48
C THR A 205 4.33 29.36 -31.96
N ALA A 206 5.54 29.75 -31.53
CA ALA A 206 5.89 29.89 -30.12
C ALA A 206 4.97 30.87 -29.36
N THR A 207 4.53 31.96 -29.99
CA THR A 207 3.61 32.92 -29.35
C THR A 207 2.25 32.29 -29.06
N ILE A 208 1.74 31.45 -29.98
CA ILE A 208 0.49 30.72 -29.78
C ILE A 208 0.69 29.69 -28.65
N LEU A 209 1.70 28.84 -28.74
CA LEU A 209 1.94 27.78 -27.75
C LEU A 209 2.17 28.34 -26.33
N HIS A 210 3.02 29.36 -26.16
CA HIS A 210 3.24 29.98 -24.86
C HIS A 210 1.96 30.56 -24.27
N SER A 211 1.08 31.14 -25.11
CA SER A 211 -0.21 31.65 -24.63
C SER A 211 -1.15 30.53 -24.14
N GLN A 212 -1.14 29.38 -24.82
CA GLN A 212 -1.92 28.20 -24.45
C GLN A 212 -1.38 27.56 -23.16
N PHE A 213 -0.05 27.42 -23.04
CA PHE A 213 0.58 26.92 -21.81
C PHE A 213 0.31 27.83 -20.62
N LEU A 214 0.43 29.15 -20.80
CA LEU A 214 0.13 30.12 -19.74
C LEU A 214 -1.34 30.03 -19.31
N ALA A 215 -2.28 29.95 -20.26
CA ALA A 215 -3.70 29.78 -19.96
C ALA A 215 -3.97 28.49 -19.17
N LEU A 216 -3.35 27.39 -19.57
CA LEU A 216 -3.53 26.10 -18.90
C LEU A 216 -2.88 26.08 -17.50
N THR A 217 -1.70 26.67 -17.34
CA THR A 217 -1.05 26.82 -16.04
C THR A 217 -1.92 27.66 -15.09
N THR A 218 -2.52 28.75 -15.57
CA THR A 218 -3.48 29.54 -14.77
C THR A 218 -4.70 28.71 -14.38
N LEU A 219 -5.23 27.87 -15.28
CA LEU A 219 -6.36 27.00 -14.97
C LEU A 219 -6.02 25.90 -13.95
N VAL A 220 -4.80 25.33 -13.99
CA VAL A 220 -4.32 24.41 -12.94
C VAL A 220 -4.27 25.12 -11.59
N ILE A 221 -3.76 26.35 -11.54
CA ILE A 221 -3.71 27.13 -10.29
C ILE A 221 -5.13 27.39 -9.76
N ILE A 222 -6.08 27.81 -10.62
CA ILE A 222 -7.48 28.01 -10.21
C ILE A 222 -8.08 26.71 -9.69
N PHE A 223 -7.87 25.60 -10.39
CA PHE A 223 -8.35 24.28 -9.98
C PHE A 223 -7.81 23.89 -8.60
N SER A 224 -6.49 23.99 -8.39
CA SER A 224 -5.86 23.73 -7.10
C SER A 224 -6.36 24.67 -6.00
N THR A 225 -6.60 25.95 -6.30
CA THR A 225 -7.21 26.89 -5.35
C THR A 225 -8.64 26.48 -4.98
N MET A 226 -9.45 26.01 -5.93
CA MET A 226 -10.78 25.50 -5.61
C MET A 226 -10.71 24.23 -4.73
N THR A 227 -9.73 23.35 -4.97
CA THR A 227 -9.45 22.21 -4.09
C THR A 227 -9.08 22.65 -2.68
N PHE A 228 -8.19 23.64 -2.57
CA PHE A 228 -7.80 24.23 -1.29
C PHE A 228 -9.04 24.76 -0.54
N VAL A 229 -9.87 25.57 -1.19
CA VAL A 229 -11.10 26.12 -0.58
C VAL A 229 -12.03 25.01 -0.10
N GLY A 230 -12.30 23.99 -0.94
CA GLY A 230 -13.15 22.86 -0.55
C GLY A 230 -12.61 22.09 0.66
N ALA A 231 -11.31 21.79 0.67
CA ALA A 231 -10.66 21.06 1.75
C ALA A 231 -10.58 21.87 3.06
N SER A 232 -10.30 23.18 2.98
CA SER A 232 -10.25 24.07 4.14
C SER A 232 -11.64 24.28 4.75
N LEU A 233 -12.68 24.44 3.92
CA LEU A 233 -14.06 24.56 4.41
C LEU A 233 -14.52 23.28 5.11
N ALA A 234 -14.17 22.10 4.59
CA ALA A 234 -14.52 20.84 5.22
C ALA A 234 -13.84 20.65 6.58
N GLN A 235 -12.56 21.01 6.66
CA GLN A 235 -11.81 20.96 7.91
C GLN A 235 -12.30 21.94 8.96
N TRP A 236 -12.78 23.11 8.54
CA TRP A 236 -13.46 24.05 9.43
C TRP A 236 -14.80 23.50 9.91
N PHE A 237 -15.54 22.81 9.03
CA PHE A 237 -16.84 22.20 9.36
C PHE A 237 -16.72 21.06 10.39
N ILE A 238 -15.66 20.25 10.34
CA ILE A 238 -15.44 19.12 11.26
C ILE A 238 -14.55 19.45 12.47
N ASP A 239 -14.22 20.73 12.70
CA ASP A 239 -13.37 21.19 13.80
C ASP A 239 -12.00 20.49 13.90
N SER A 240 -11.28 20.42 12.78
CA SER A 240 -9.98 19.76 12.67
C SER A 240 -8.78 20.63 13.07
N GLN A 241 -7.63 20.00 13.34
CA GLN A 241 -6.34 20.69 13.46
C GLN A 241 -5.84 21.14 12.08
N TYR A 242 -6.10 22.41 11.75
CA TYR A 242 -5.89 22.96 10.42
C TYR A 242 -4.49 23.57 10.23
N SER A 243 -3.83 23.19 9.13
CA SER A 243 -2.57 23.71 8.64
C SER A 243 -2.69 24.05 7.14
N ALA A 244 -2.78 25.35 6.83
CA ALA A 244 -2.83 25.82 5.45
C ALA A 244 -1.56 25.43 4.65
N TYR A 245 -0.41 25.34 5.33
CA TYR A 245 0.87 24.99 4.72
C TYR A 245 0.83 23.61 4.07
N ASP A 246 0.27 22.60 4.76
CA ASP A 246 0.25 21.22 4.26
C ASP A 246 -0.58 21.09 2.99
N HIS A 247 -1.71 21.81 2.92
CA HIS A 247 -2.53 21.85 1.71
C HIS A 247 -1.81 22.53 0.55
N VAL A 248 -1.19 23.68 0.78
CA VAL A 248 -0.45 24.38 -0.27
C VAL A 248 0.72 23.53 -0.76
N TYR A 249 1.43 22.86 0.15
CA TYR A 249 2.56 22.00 -0.18
C TYR A 249 2.13 20.84 -1.07
N VAL A 250 1.09 20.08 -0.72
CA VAL A 250 0.63 18.96 -1.55
C VAL A 250 0.04 19.43 -2.89
N LEU A 251 -0.64 20.57 -2.89
CA LEU A 251 -1.20 21.13 -4.12
C LEU A 251 -0.10 21.60 -5.07
N CYS A 252 1.02 22.11 -4.56
CA CYS A 252 2.21 22.39 -5.37
C CYS A 252 2.82 21.10 -5.96
N LEU A 253 2.95 20.04 -5.14
CA LEU A 253 3.46 18.74 -5.60
C LEU A 253 2.56 18.09 -6.65
N THR A 254 1.23 18.24 -6.55
CA THR A 254 0.29 17.66 -7.53
C THR A 254 0.08 18.55 -8.75
N ALA A 255 0.20 19.88 -8.61
CA ALA A 255 0.06 20.82 -9.72
C ALA A 255 1.13 20.65 -10.79
N LEU A 256 2.38 20.33 -10.41
CA LEU A 256 3.46 20.15 -11.39
C LEU A 256 3.18 18.97 -12.35
N PRO A 257 2.91 17.73 -11.90
CA PRO A 257 2.49 16.63 -12.77
C PRO A 257 1.29 16.97 -13.66
N LEU A 258 0.27 17.64 -13.11
CA LEU A 258 -0.91 18.06 -13.87
C LEU A 258 -0.53 19.04 -14.98
N MET A 259 0.31 20.02 -14.68
CA MET A 259 0.81 20.99 -15.65
C MET A 259 1.57 20.30 -16.79
N LEU A 260 2.44 19.33 -16.47
CA LEU A 260 3.18 18.56 -17.48
C LEU A 260 2.24 17.80 -18.42
N ILE A 261 1.22 17.12 -17.88
CA ILE A 261 0.21 16.42 -18.68
C ILE A 261 -0.55 17.41 -19.58
N GLY A 262 -0.93 18.55 -19.02
CA GLY A 262 -1.54 19.64 -19.77
C GLY A 262 -0.68 20.10 -20.94
N TRP A 263 0.60 20.39 -20.70
CA TRP A 263 1.50 20.84 -21.76
C TRP A 263 1.72 19.79 -22.84
N VAL A 264 1.87 18.52 -22.47
CA VAL A 264 2.01 17.42 -23.43
C VAL A 264 0.75 17.29 -24.29
N THR A 265 -0.44 17.39 -23.70
CA THR A 265 -1.70 17.28 -24.45
C THR A 265 -1.92 18.47 -25.40
N VAL A 266 -1.55 19.69 -25.00
CA VAL A 266 -1.49 20.87 -25.90
C VAL A 266 -0.54 20.61 -27.07
N CYS A 267 0.65 20.06 -26.83
CA CYS A 267 1.58 19.71 -27.90
C CYS A 267 0.96 18.72 -28.88
N VAL A 268 0.35 17.63 -28.40
CA VAL A 268 -0.31 16.62 -29.24
C VAL A 268 -1.41 17.24 -30.12
N PHE A 269 -2.26 18.11 -29.56
CA PHE A 269 -3.32 18.78 -30.34
C PHE A 269 -2.80 19.76 -31.39
N ASN A 270 -1.63 20.38 -31.17
CA ASN A 270 -1.01 21.31 -32.12
C ASN A 270 -0.17 20.60 -33.19
N ILE A 271 0.39 19.43 -32.90
CA ILE A 271 1.13 18.58 -33.85
C ILE A 271 0.16 17.86 -34.78
N CYS A 272 -0.94 17.32 -34.24
CA CYS A 272 -1.89 16.53 -35.02
C CYS A 272 -2.81 17.43 -35.84
N ARG A 273 -2.89 17.17 -37.15
CA ARG A 273 -3.84 17.85 -38.05
C ARG A 273 -5.29 17.47 -37.72
N SER A 274 -5.54 16.17 -37.49
CA SER A 274 -6.85 15.65 -37.08
C SER A 274 -7.00 15.68 -35.56
N THR A 275 -8.10 16.28 -35.08
CA THR A 275 -8.48 16.28 -33.66
C THR A 275 -8.84 14.89 -33.15
N LEU A 276 -9.35 14.01 -34.02
CA LEU A 276 -9.68 12.62 -33.67
C LEU A 276 -8.41 11.81 -33.41
N VAL A 277 -7.39 11.96 -34.26
CA VAL A 277 -6.09 11.29 -34.07
C VAL A 277 -5.41 11.77 -32.78
N ALA A 278 -5.43 13.09 -32.53
CA ALA A 278 -4.94 13.65 -31.27
C ALA A 278 -5.68 13.05 -30.06
N GLY A 279 -7.01 12.97 -30.15
CA GLY A 279 -7.86 12.37 -29.12
C GLY A 279 -7.54 10.89 -28.88
N ALA A 280 -7.30 10.11 -29.93
CA ALA A 280 -6.93 8.69 -29.82
C ALA A 280 -5.56 8.51 -29.14
N ILE A 281 -4.56 9.34 -29.47
CA ILE A 281 -3.25 9.32 -28.82
C ILE A 281 -3.40 9.66 -27.33
N ILE A 282 -4.13 10.72 -27.00
CA ILE A 282 -4.33 11.12 -25.60
C ILE A 282 -5.13 10.07 -24.83
N PHE A 283 -6.14 9.45 -25.44
CA PHE A 283 -6.87 8.34 -24.84
C PHE A 283 -5.96 7.17 -24.51
N LEU A 284 -5.08 6.78 -25.45
CA LEU A 284 -4.07 5.76 -25.20
C LEU A 284 -3.16 6.17 -24.04
N MET A 285 -2.69 7.42 -23.98
CA MET A 285 -1.85 7.91 -22.88
C MET A 285 -2.56 7.82 -21.52
N LEU A 286 -3.84 8.19 -21.44
CA LEU A 286 -4.63 8.07 -20.21
C LEU A 286 -4.90 6.61 -19.84
N LEU A 287 -5.15 5.74 -20.83
CA LEU A 287 -5.27 4.31 -20.62
C LEU A 287 -4.00 3.77 -19.96
N LEU A 288 -2.82 4.09 -20.49
CA LEU A 288 -1.54 3.65 -19.91
C LEU A 288 -1.29 4.22 -18.50
N LYS A 289 -1.73 5.46 -18.24
CA LYS A 289 -1.56 6.12 -16.95
C LYS A 289 -2.42 5.52 -15.83
N PHE A 290 -3.69 5.22 -16.14
CA PHE A 290 -4.69 4.83 -15.14
C PHE A 290 -5.03 3.33 -15.15
N THR A 291 -4.42 2.54 -16.04
CA THR A 291 -4.63 1.08 -16.08
C THR A 291 -3.31 0.32 -16.02
N PRO A 292 -3.29 -0.89 -15.42
CA PRO A 292 -2.09 -1.72 -15.34
C PRO A 292 -1.82 -2.52 -16.64
N VAL A 293 -2.28 -2.03 -17.81
CA VAL A 293 -2.14 -2.73 -19.11
C VAL A 293 -0.69 -3.06 -19.43
N MET A 294 0.24 -2.14 -19.15
CA MET A 294 1.68 -2.39 -19.37
C MET A 294 2.22 -3.48 -18.47
N THR A 295 1.79 -3.54 -17.21
CA THR A 295 2.15 -4.61 -16.28
C THR A 295 1.65 -5.98 -16.77
N TYR A 296 0.45 -6.06 -17.35
CA TYR A 296 -0.06 -7.31 -17.96
C TYR A 296 0.77 -7.76 -19.17
N PHE A 297 1.33 -6.82 -19.93
CA PHE A 297 2.31 -7.13 -20.99
C PHE A 297 3.72 -7.42 -20.47
N GLY A 298 3.92 -7.48 -19.14
CA GLY A 298 5.22 -7.69 -18.51
C GLY A 298 6.13 -6.45 -18.50
N LEU A 299 5.63 -5.30 -18.96
CA LEU A 299 6.36 -4.04 -19.04
C LEU A 299 6.13 -3.21 -17.75
N THR A 300 6.99 -3.39 -16.75
CA THR A 300 6.83 -2.76 -15.42
C THR A 300 7.67 -1.53 -15.16
N HIS A 301 8.08 -0.83 -16.22
CA HIS A 301 8.84 0.40 -16.05
C HIS A 301 7.93 1.52 -15.51
N THR A 302 8.41 2.27 -14.53
CA THR A 302 7.63 3.32 -13.85
C THR A 302 7.28 4.50 -14.78
N PHE A 303 8.04 4.69 -15.86
CA PHE A 303 7.82 5.75 -16.87
C PHE A 303 6.72 5.48 -17.90
N TRP A 304 6.04 4.32 -17.86
CA TRP A 304 4.85 4.11 -18.69
C TRP A 304 3.69 5.03 -18.31
N SER A 305 3.67 5.49 -17.06
CA SER A 305 2.70 6.45 -16.57
C SER A 305 3.26 7.87 -16.71
N LEU A 306 2.68 8.65 -17.64
CA LEU A 306 3.14 10.02 -17.93
C LEU A 306 3.10 10.91 -16.68
N ALA A 307 4.19 11.65 -16.46
CA ALA A 307 4.39 12.57 -15.33
C ALA A 307 4.14 11.92 -13.96
N TRP A 308 4.29 10.60 -13.88
CA TRP A 308 4.12 9.86 -12.63
C TRP A 308 5.41 9.80 -11.82
N THR A 309 5.22 9.67 -10.52
CA THR A 309 6.26 9.51 -9.51
C THR A 309 5.68 8.65 -8.38
N PRO A 310 6.48 7.84 -7.67
CA PRO A 310 5.98 6.99 -6.59
C PRO A 310 5.76 7.76 -5.28
N LEU A 311 5.15 8.95 -5.34
CA LEU A 311 4.77 9.73 -4.16
C LEU A 311 3.53 9.09 -3.51
N GLN A 312 3.64 8.75 -2.23
CA GLN A 312 2.57 8.19 -1.40
C GLN A 312 1.89 9.28 -0.57
N PRO A 313 0.63 9.07 -0.13
CA PRO A 313 -0.01 9.94 0.85
C PRO A 313 0.84 10.09 2.10
N PRO A 314 0.95 11.31 2.66
CA PRO A 314 1.63 11.52 3.94
C PRO A 314 0.86 10.86 5.10
N SER A 315 1.53 10.72 6.23
CA SER A 315 0.92 10.28 7.50
C SER A 315 1.48 11.06 8.66
N GLU A 316 0.68 11.27 9.71
CA GLU A 316 1.11 11.94 10.95
C GLU A 316 2.33 11.29 11.63
N PHE A 317 2.60 10.02 11.34
CA PHE A 317 3.78 9.35 11.88
C PHE A 317 5.13 9.90 11.37
N TRP A 318 5.23 10.29 10.09
CA TRP A 318 6.51 10.70 9.46
C TRP A 318 6.37 11.70 8.30
N GLY A 319 5.21 12.34 8.17
CA GLY A 319 4.86 13.24 7.07
C GLY A 319 5.05 12.56 5.70
N TYR A 320 5.83 13.21 4.83
CA TYR A 320 6.13 12.73 3.47
C TYR A 320 7.38 11.86 3.39
N ARG A 321 8.07 11.57 4.51
CA ARG A 321 9.37 10.88 4.51
C ARG A 321 9.34 9.57 3.74
N ALA A 322 8.22 8.84 3.80
CA ALA A 322 8.03 7.58 3.13
C ALA A 322 8.40 7.61 1.64
N SER A 323 8.18 8.71 0.93
CA SER A 323 8.27 8.71 -0.53
C SER A 323 8.79 9.99 -1.16
N ILE A 324 8.96 11.08 -0.41
CA ILE A 324 9.35 12.37 -0.96
C ILE A 324 10.70 12.35 -1.68
N SER A 325 11.63 11.49 -1.24
CA SER A 325 12.93 11.31 -1.88
C SER A 325 12.82 10.88 -3.35
N SER A 326 11.73 10.19 -3.71
CA SER A 326 11.49 9.73 -5.08
C SER A 326 10.95 10.83 -6.00
N TYR A 327 10.35 11.90 -5.47
CA TYR A 327 9.61 12.88 -6.27
C TYR A 327 10.50 13.59 -7.30
N TRP A 328 11.60 14.20 -6.83
CA TRP A 328 12.42 15.05 -7.68
C TRP A 328 13.25 14.29 -8.72
N PRO A 329 13.85 13.12 -8.42
CA PRO A 329 14.51 12.30 -9.44
C PRO A 329 13.63 12.00 -10.66
N TYR A 330 12.34 11.71 -10.45
CA TYR A 330 11.40 11.48 -11.55
C TYR A 330 11.05 12.77 -12.30
N MET A 331 10.76 13.85 -11.58
CA MET A 331 10.44 15.14 -12.20
C MET A 331 11.60 15.72 -13.01
N GLN A 332 12.85 15.48 -12.59
CA GLN A 332 14.05 15.88 -13.32
C GLN A 332 14.16 15.21 -14.71
N VAL A 333 13.57 14.02 -14.90
CA VAL A 333 13.48 13.38 -16.23
C VAL A 333 12.29 13.94 -17.01
N TRP A 334 11.12 14.06 -16.37
CA TRP A 334 9.90 14.50 -17.04
C TRP A 334 9.95 15.96 -17.51
N LEU A 335 10.61 16.85 -16.77
CA LEU A 335 10.73 18.27 -17.11
C LEU A 335 11.45 18.47 -18.45
N PRO A 336 12.70 17.99 -18.67
CA PRO A 336 13.36 18.02 -19.97
C PRO A 336 12.61 17.26 -21.05
N ALA A 337 11.94 16.14 -20.74
CA ALA A 337 11.11 15.41 -21.71
C ALA A 337 9.99 16.30 -22.27
N CYS A 338 9.26 16.97 -21.37
CA CYS A 338 8.18 17.89 -21.74
C CYS A 338 8.73 19.13 -22.47
N ILE A 339 9.82 19.72 -21.98
CA ILE A 339 10.47 20.86 -22.65
C ILE A 339 10.93 20.47 -24.06
N SER A 340 11.51 19.29 -24.24
CA SER A 340 11.90 18.78 -25.56
C SER A 340 10.70 18.70 -26.50
N LEU A 341 9.59 18.13 -26.04
CA LEU A 341 8.36 18.05 -26.82
C LEU A 341 7.80 19.44 -27.17
N ILE A 342 7.85 20.40 -26.23
CA ILE A 342 7.44 21.79 -26.47
C ILE A 342 8.30 22.43 -27.56
N LEU A 343 9.62 22.27 -27.49
CA LEU A 343 10.55 22.84 -28.47
C LEU A 343 10.35 22.21 -29.86
N LEU A 344 10.17 20.88 -29.93
CA LEU A 344 9.82 20.18 -31.17
C LEU A 344 8.50 20.71 -31.74
N THR A 345 7.48 20.90 -30.90
CA THR A 345 6.19 21.46 -31.31
C THR A 345 6.35 22.89 -31.83
N CYS A 346 7.13 23.74 -31.16
CA CYS A 346 7.40 25.11 -31.58
C CYS A 346 8.04 25.20 -32.98
N VAL A 347 8.89 24.24 -33.33
CA VAL A 347 9.67 24.23 -34.58
C VAL A 347 8.93 23.55 -35.73
N PHE A 348 8.25 22.43 -35.45
CA PHE A 348 7.63 21.59 -36.48
C PHE A 348 6.12 21.80 -36.63
N SER A 349 5.43 22.44 -35.67
CA SER A 349 4.01 22.78 -35.84
C SER A 349 3.86 24.05 -36.67
N HIS A 350 3.04 23.99 -37.72
CA HIS A 350 2.64 25.13 -38.51
C HIS A 350 1.48 25.89 -37.83
N ARG A 351 1.81 26.73 -36.84
CA ARG A 351 0.87 27.65 -36.16
C ARG A 351 -0.42 26.96 -35.67
N GLY A 352 -0.32 25.70 -35.23
CA GLY A 352 -1.44 24.91 -34.70
C GLY A 352 -2.28 24.16 -35.74
N THR A 353 -1.97 24.25 -37.03
CA THR A 353 -2.70 23.51 -38.09
C THR A 353 -2.19 22.08 -38.31
N GLY A 354 -1.07 21.71 -37.67
CA GLY A 354 -0.46 20.39 -37.73
C GLY A 354 1.04 20.48 -38.04
N LEU A 355 1.68 19.33 -38.28
CA LEU A 355 3.07 19.24 -38.72
C LEU A 355 3.29 19.94 -40.06
N ASP A 356 4.28 20.82 -40.10
CA ASP A 356 4.78 21.45 -41.32
C ASP A 356 5.63 20.46 -42.12
N ARG A 357 5.68 20.59 -43.45
CA ARG A 357 6.56 19.77 -44.33
C ARG A 357 8.00 20.31 -44.36
N ARG A 358 8.41 21.03 -43.33
CA ARG A 358 9.73 21.64 -43.23
C ARG A 358 10.81 20.58 -43.01
N GLU A 359 11.85 20.60 -43.85
CA GLU A 359 13.04 19.77 -43.64
C GLU A 359 13.86 20.24 -42.44
N VAL A 360 14.46 19.31 -41.71
CA VAL A 360 15.36 19.60 -40.59
C VAL A 360 16.64 20.23 -41.12
N VAL A 361 16.95 21.47 -40.74
CA VAL A 361 18.15 22.18 -41.21
C VAL A 361 19.22 22.16 -40.11
N ARG A 362 20.51 22.30 -40.45
CA ARG A 362 21.62 22.37 -39.48
C ARG A 362 21.40 23.37 -38.33
N LYS A 363 20.61 24.43 -38.56
CA LYS A 363 20.24 25.42 -37.54
C LYS A 363 19.29 24.88 -36.46
N ASP A 364 18.66 23.72 -36.67
CA ASP A 364 17.76 23.06 -35.72
C ASP A 364 18.50 22.02 -34.85
N ALA A 365 19.80 21.80 -35.08
CA ALA A 365 20.60 20.80 -34.36
C ALA A 365 20.64 21.00 -32.83
N TRP A 366 20.40 22.22 -32.34
CA TRP A 366 20.31 22.51 -30.90
C TRP A 366 19.12 21.82 -30.21
N LEU A 367 18.07 21.43 -30.95
CA LEU A 367 16.92 20.69 -30.41
C LEU A 367 17.29 19.29 -29.92
N ILE A 368 18.44 18.76 -30.35
CA ILE A 368 18.98 17.49 -29.90
C ILE A 368 19.46 17.59 -28.43
N MET A 369 19.94 18.76 -27.99
CA MET A 369 20.47 18.94 -26.63
C MET A 369 19.47 18.59 -25.51
N PRO A 370 18.23 19.13 -25.48
CA PRO A 370 17.26 18.77 -24.45
C PRO A 370 16.80 17.31 -24.55
N VAL A 371 16.76 16.73 -25.76
CA VAL A 371 16.44 15.31 -25.97
C VAL A 371 17.56 14.42 -25.41
N LEU A 372 18.82 14.74 -25.69
CA LEU A 372 19.98 14.02 -25.14
C LEU A 372 20.05 14.16 -23.62
N LEU A 373 19.74 15.35 -23.07
CA LEU A 373 19.64 15.55 -21.64
C LEU A 373 18.55 14.66 -21.03
N CYS A 374 17.36 14.62 -21.64
CA CYS A 374 16.27 13.74 -21.22
C CYS A 374 16.68 12.26 -21.25
N VAL A 375 17.30 11.79 -22.34
CA VAL A 375 17.77 10.41 -22.47
C VAL A 375 18.86 10.09 -21.44
N GLY A 376 19.80 11.01 -21.23
CA GLY A 376 20.88 10.86 -20.24
C GLY A 376 20.35 10.76 -18.82
N LEU A 377 19.42 11.64 -18.43
CA LEU A 377 18.78 11.61 -17.11
C LEU A 377 17.89 10.38 -16.93
N PHE A 378 17.16 9.97 -17.97
CA PHE A 378 16.38 8.74 -17.96
C PHE A 378 17.28 7.52 -17.76
N LEU A 379 18.38 7.41 -18.52
CA LEU A 379 19.32 6.30 -18.39
C LEU A 379 19.98 6.29 -17.01
N GLN A 380 20.39 7.44 -16.50
CA GLN A 380 20.95 7.58 -15.15
C GLN A 380 19.96 7.10 -14.09
N LEU A 381 18.71 7.55 -14.17
CA LEU A 381 17.66 7.15 -13.22
C LEU A 381 17.33 5.66 -13.36
N HIS A 382 17.24 5.14 -14.58
CA HIS A 382 17.00 3.73 -14.86
C HIS A 382 18.09 2.84 -14.23
N LEU A 383 19.37 3.18 -14.41
CA LEU A 383 20.48 2.43 -13.82
C LEU A 383 20.42 2.46 -12.29
N ARG A 384 20.11 3.62 -11.69
CA ARG A 384 19.94 3.73 -10.22
C ARG A 384 18.74 2.92 -9.71
N LEU A 385 17.62 2.94 -10.43
CA LEU A 385 16.45 2.13 -10.08
C LEU A 385 16.82 0.65 -10.03
N VAL A 386 17.51 0.16 -11.06
CA VAL A 386 17.91 -1.25 -11.17
C VAL A 386 18.94 -1.66 -10.11
N ASP A 387 19.90 -0.79 -9.77
CA ASP A 387 20.90 -1.07 -8.71
C ASP A 387 20.29 -1.05 -7.30
N GLU A 388 19.37 -0.12 -7.01
CA GLU A 388 18.72 -0.02 -5.69
C GLU A 388 17.74 -1.17 -5.46
N LYS A 389 16.89 -1.45 -6.45
CA LYS A 389 15.93 -2.55 -6.42
C LYS A 389 15.57 -2.97 -7.84
N PRO A 390 15.92 -4.19 -8.27
CA PRO A 390 15.63 -4.66 -9.62
C PRO A 390 14.15 -4.47 -9.97
N LEU A 391 13.90 -3.96 -11.19
CA LEU A 391 12.55 -3.86 -11.75
C LEU A 391 11.99 -5.27 -11.95
N THR A 392 11.28 -5.73 -10.92
CA THR A 392 10.67 -7.04 -10.83
C THR A 392 9.18 -6.90 -11.12
N ASN A 393 8.71 -7.66 -12.11
CA ASN A 393 7.29 -7.86 -12.35
C ASN A 393 6.86 -9.18 -11.72
N SER A 394 5.54 -9.45 -11.69
CA SER A 394 5.00 -10.73 -11.22
C SER A 394 5.72 -11.91 -11.89
N HIS A 395 5.85 -11.90 -13.21
CA HIS A 395 6.52 -12.97 -13.97
C HIS A 395 7.96 -13.24 -13.52
N LYS A 396 8.80 -12.22 -13.30
CA LYS A 396 10.19 -12.36 -12.83
C LYS A 396 10.25 -12.92 -11.42
N ARG A 397 9.36 -12.47 -10.53
CA ARG A 397 9.29 -13.00 -9.17
C ARG A 397 8.86 -14.47 -9.16
N GLU A 398 7.84 -14.81 -9.94
CA GLU A 398 7.37 -16.20 -10.06
C GLU A 398 8.42 -17.07 -10.79
N ALA A 399 9.16 -16.52 -11.76
CA ALA A 399 10.28 -17.20 -12.40
C ALA A 399 11.46 -17.44 -11.43
N PHE A 400 11.81 -16.46 -10.59
CA PHE A 400 12.79 -16.64 -9.51
C PHE A 400 12.40 -17.80 -8.60
N LYS A 401 11.13 -17.82 -8.15
CA LYS A 401 10.61 -18.89 -7.29
C LYS A 401 10.63 -20.26 -7.97
N ALA A 402 10.21 -20.31 -9.24
CA ALA A 402 10.24 -21.54 -10.01
C ALA A 402 11.68 -22.05 -10.24
N ASN A 403 12.62 -21.16 -10.54
CA ASN A 403 14.03 -21.50 -10.73
C ASN A 403 14.70 -21.92 -9.42
N TYR A 404 14.37 -21.26 -8.31
CA TYR A 404 14.80 -21.67 -6.97
C TYR A 404 14.35 -23.10 -6.67
N GLU A 405 13.06 -23.39 -6.85
CA GLU A 405 12.51 -24.72 -6.63
C GLU A 405 13.18 -25.75 -7.54
N LYS A 406 13.30 -25.50 -8.85
CA LYS A 406 13.99 -26.40 -9.79
C LYS A 406 15.44 -26.68 -9.41
N SER A 407 16.16 -25.68 -8.91
CA SER A 407 17.59 -25.79 -8.63
C SER A 407 17.86 -26.42 -7.26
N PHE A 408 16.96 -26.25 -6.30
CA PHE A 408 17.23 -26.57 -4.90
C PHE A 408 16.23 -27.51 -4.22
N THR A 409 15.18 -28.01 -4.90
CA THR A 409 14.19 -28.93 -4.28
C THR A 409 14.86 -30.12 -3.57
N ASP A 410 15.95 -30.67 -4.12
CA ASP A 410 16.68 -31.79 -3.49
C ASP A 410 17.25 -31.46 -2.11
N TRP A 411 17.47 -30.18 -1.80
CA TRP A 411 17.93 -29.72 -0.49
C TRP A 411 16.83 -29.73 0.57
N GLN A 412 15.56 -29.81 0.18
CA GLN A 412 14.43 -29.88 1.13
C GLN A 412 14.54 -31.11 2.05
N HIS A 413 15.10 -32.22 1.55
CA HIS A 413 15.26 -33.47 2.29
C HIS A 413 16.68 -33.68 2.84
N LYS A 414 17.63 -32.78 2.54
CA LYS A 414 18.98 -32.85 3.07
C LYS A 414 19.02 -32.27 4.48
N LEU A 415 19.66 -32.98 5.40
CA LEU A 415 19.85 -32.51 6.76
C LEU A 415 20.74 -31.27 6.76
N GLN A 416 20.30 -30.22 7.45
CA GLN A 416 21.01 -28.95 7.58
C GLN A 416 21.23 -28.66 9.07
N PRO A 417 22.35 -28.02 9.44
CA PRO A 417 22.55 -27.58 10.82
C PRO A 417 21.54 -26.48 11.15
N GLN A 418 21.12 -26.43 12.41
CA GLN A 418 20.24 -25.38 12.89
C GLN A 418 21.07 -24.25 13.50
N VAL A 419 20.61 -23.01 13.31
CA VAL A 419 21.14 -21.87 14.04
C VAL A 419 20.69 -22.03 15.50
N SER A 420 21.59 -22.05 16.46
CA SER A 420 21.27 -22.15 17.89
C SER A 420 21.51 -20.84 18.66
N HIS A 421 22.43 -20.01 18.18
CA HIS A 421 22.74 -18.70 18.75
C HIS A 421 23.07 -17.68 17.65
N ILE A 422 22.69 -16.43 17.87
CA ILE A 422 23.11 -15.29 17.03
C ILE A 422 23.73 -14.22 17.95
N ASP A 423 25.01 -13.92 17.72
CA ASP A 423 25.65 -12.70 18.20
C ASP A 423 25.54 -11.64 17.11
N ALA A 424 24.87 -10.53 17.41
CA ALA A 424 24.61 -9.45 16.47
C ALA A 424 25.26 -8.14 16.92
N ASN A 425 26.22 -7.65 16.14
CA ASN A 425 26.78 -6.32 16.29
C ASN A 425 26.23 -5.43 15.16
N ILE A 426 25.41 -4.44 15.51
CA ILE A 426 24.63 -3.66 14.56
C ILE A 426 24.82 -2.17 14.79
N ASP A 427 25.20 -1.45 13.73
CA ASP A 427 25.29 0.00 13.74
C ASP A 427 24.16 0.60 12.90
N PHE A 428 23.19 1.25 13.56
CA PHE A 428 22.16 2.03 12.90
C PHE A 428 22.64 3.45 12.60
N TYR A 429 22.40 3.92 11.38
CA TYR A 429 22.64 5.29 10.96
C TYR A 429 21.34 5.91 10.41
N PRO A 430 20.35 6.24 11.27
CA PRO A 430 19.02 6.67 10.83
C PRO A 430 19.04 7.91 9.94
N HIS A 431 19.92 8.88 10.24
CA HIS A 431 20.08 10.11 9.46
C HIS A 431 20.75 9.89 8.10
N GLN A 432 21.66 8.93 8.00
CA GLN A 432 22.29 8.51 6.75
C GLN A 432 21.49 7.41 6.03
N GLN A 433 20.41 6.92 6.64
CA GLN A 433 19.48 5.93 6.13
C GLN A 433 20.11 4.57 5.76
N PHE A 434 21.08 4.11 6.55
CA PHE A 434 21.63 2.76 6.40
C PHE A 434 21.91 2.09 7.75
N ALA A 435 22.14 0.78 7.74
CA ALA A 435 22.57 0.02 8.90
C ALA A 435 23.64 -1.00 8.49
N LYS A 436 24.63 -1.19 9.35
CA LYS A 436 25.70 -2.17 9.18
C LYS A 436 25.46 -3.36 10.10
N PHE A 437 25.61 -4.56 9.56
CA PHE A 437 25.47 -5.82 10.27
C PHE A 437 26.78 -6.58 10.27
N ASP A 438 27.23 -6.96 11.46
CA ASP A 438 28.30 -7.91 11.70
C ASP A 438 27.74 -8.99 12.63
N LEU A 439 27.55 -10.19 12.08
CA LEU A 439 26.81 -11.27 12.73
C LEU A 439 27.66 -12.53 12.83
N THR A 440 27.55 -13.21 13.98
CA THR A 440 28.10 -14.55 14.18
C THR A 440 26.98 -15.52 14.53
N TYR A 441 26.78 -16.54 13.71
CA TYR A 441 25.82 -17.62 13.95
C TYR A 441 26.55 -18.82 14.54
N THR A 442 26.04 -19.36 15.63
CA THR A 442 26.43 -20.70 16.08
C THR A 442 25.52 -21.71 15.39
N LEU A 443 26.10 -22.49 14.49
CA LEU A 443 25.46 -23.60 13.80
C LEU A 443 25.67 -24.87 14.62
N LYS A 444 24.58 -25.61 14.89
CA LYS A 444 24.62 -26.87 15.63
C LYS A 444 24.00 -27.99 14.80
N ASN A 445 24.71 -29.11 14.71
CA ASN A 445 24.13 -30.32 14.15
C ASN A 445 23.27 -31.03 15.21
N LEU A 446 21.95 -30.97 15.07
CA LEU A 446 21.03 -31.70 15.95
C LEU A 446 20.69 -33.10 15.43
N HIS A 447 21.19 -33.48 14.26
CA HIS A 447 20.90 -34.75 13.62
C HIS A 447 21.87 -35.84 14.06
N PRO A 448 21.46 -37.12 14.02
CA PRO A 448 22.32 -38.26 14.40
C PRO A 448 23.41 -38.57 13.36
N THR A 449 23.40 -37.89 12.20
CA THR A 449 24.36 -38.11 11.10
C THR A 449 25.22 -36.87 10.86
N ALA A 450 26.45 -37.07 10.41
CA ALA A 450 27.34 -35.96 10.07
C ALA A 450 26.87 -35.21 8.80
N ILE A 451 27.05 -33.89 8.78
CA ILE A 451 26.65 -33.01 7.67
C ILE A 451 27.90 -32.54 6.94
N LYS A 452 28.02 -32.89 5.65
CA LYS A 452 29.17 -32.50 4.83
C LYS A 452 28.96 -31.18 4.08
N GLN A 453 27.74 -30.90 3.63
CA GLN A 453 27.41 -29.74 2.81
C GLN A 453 26.25 -28.94 3.38
N ILE A 454 26.31 -27.63 3.21
CA ILE A 454 25.28 -26.69 3.67
C ILE A 454 24.91 -25.72 2.56
N LEU A 455 23.61 -25.45 2.46
CA LEU A 455 23.07 -24.41 1.59
C LEU A 455 22.93 -23.13 2.41
N VAL A 456 23.49 -22.04 1.91
CA VAL A 456 23.31 -20.71 2.49
C VAL A 456 22.65 -19.82 1.46
N GLY A 457 21.56 -19.17 1.84
CA GLY A 457 20.75 -18.34 0.96
C GLY A 457 20.51 -16.96 1.53
N ARG A 458 20.24 -15.98 0.66
CA ARG A 458 19.66 -14.70 1.04
C ARG A 458 18.55 -14.38 0.05
N ALA A 459 17.56 -13.56 0.41
CA ALA A 459 16.50 -13.23 -0.55
C ALA A 459 17.06 -12.55 -1.80
N GLY A 460 16.49 -12.87 -2.97
CA GLY A 460 17.08 -12.54 -4.27
C GLY A 460 17.23 -11.05 -4.60
N PHE A 461 16.61 -10.15 -3.83
CA PHE A 461 16.68 -8.70 -4.02
C PHE A 461 17.67 -7.99 -3.08
N TYR A 462 18.46 -8.73 -2.29
CA TYR A 462 19.59 -8.17 -1.54
C TYR A 462 20.91 -8.51 -2.22
N LYS A 463 21.89 -7.63 -2.07
CA LYS A 463 23.29 -7.94 -2.39
C LYS A 463 23.77 -9.12 -1.54
N TRP A 464 24.61 -9.99 -2.09
CA TRP A 464 25.17 -11.10 -1.33
C TRP A 464 25.95 -10.60 -0.11
N ALA A 465 25.86 -11.32 1.01
CA ALA A 465 26.59 -11.00 2.22
C ALA A 465 27.98 -11.66 2.22
N ASN A 466 28.95 -11.09 2.91
CA ASN A 466 30.27 -11.71 3.05
C ASN A 466 30.20 -12.86 4.06
N VAL A 467 29.87 -14.06 3.61
CA VAL A 467 29.67 -15.24 4.47
C VAL A 467 30.94 -16.10 4.54
N LYS A 468 31.40 -16.36 5.77
CA LYS A 468 32.50 -17.29 6.08
C LYS A 468 32.04 -18.31 7.11
N ILE A 469 32.49 -19.56 6.96
CA ILE A 469 32.05 -20.66 7.81
C ILE A 469 33.28 -21.46 8.23
N ASP A 470 33.41 -21.70 9.54
CA ASP A 470 34.58 -22.36 10.11
C ASP A 470 34.77 -23.77 9.54
N GLY A 471 35.92 -23.97 8.88
CA GLY A 471 36.27 -25.25 8.27
C GLY A 471 35.37 -25.65 7.09
N ALA A 472 34.74 -24.69 6.42
CA ALA A 472 34.03 -24.92 5.16
C ALA A 472 34.47 -23.95 4.06
N THR A 473 34.43 -24.43 2.82
CA THR A 473 34.75 -23.65 1.63
C THR A 473 33.54 -23.54 0.71
N GLN A 474 33.39 -22.40 0.04
CA GLN A 474 32.31 -22.19 -0.93
C GLN A 474 32.65 -22.95 -2.22
N ILE A 475 31.89 -23.99 -2.52
CA ILE A 475 32.11 -24.83 -3.72
C ILE A 475 31.23 -24.43 -4.90
N ALA A 476 30.11 -23.74 -4.65
CA ALA A 476 29.23 -23.21 -5.70
C ALA A 476 28.53 -21.93 -5.25
N PHE A 477 28.30 -21.02 -6.19
CA PHE A 477 27.52 -19.81 -5.99
C PHE A 477 26.59 -19.57 -7.18
N TYR A 478 25.35 -19.22 -6.88
CA TYR A 478 24.26 -18.99 -7.84
C TYR A 478 23.79 -17.54 -7.68
N PRO A 479 24.43 -16.57 -8.37
CA PRO A 479 24.16 -15.14 -8.17
C PRO A 479 22.69 -14.76 -8.39
N ASP A 480 22.05 -15.30 -9.45
CA ASP A 480 20.67 -14.97 -9.81
C ASP A 480 19.64 -15.43 -8.77
N LEU A 481 19.97 -16.47 -7.99
CA LEU A 481 19.13 -17.02 -6.94
C LEU A 481 19.58 -16.57 -5.54
N ASN A 482 20.74 -15.90 -5.46
CA ASN A 482 21.38 -15.44 -4.23
C ASN A 482 21.61 -16.61 -3.23
N GLN A 483 22.09 -17.74 -3.76
CA GLN A 483 22.35 -18.98 -3.01
C GLN A 483 23.80 -19.44 -3.18
N ALA A 484 24.38 -20.03 -2.15
CA ALA A 484 25.72 -20.62 -2.16
C ALA A 484 25.72 -21.99 -1.48
N VAL A 485 26.55 -22.90 -1.98
CA VAL A 485 26.81 -24.19 -1.36
C VAL A 485 28.20 -24.17 -0.75
N TYR A 486 28.27 -24.49 0.54
CA TYR A 486 29.52 -24.66 1.26
C TYR A 486 29.72 -26.12 1.61
N GLU A 487 30.98 -26.56 1.56
CA GLU A 487 31.39 -27.91 1.94
C GLU A 487 32.39 -27.83 3.09
N PHE A 488 32.12 -28.56 4.18
CA PHE A 488 33.05 -28.66 5.30
C PHE A 488 34.24 -29.55 4.95
N ASP A 489 35.46 -29.15 5.28
CA ASP A 489 36.66 -29.99 5.10
C ASP A 489 36.51 -31.32 5.87
N MET A 490 36.08 -31.22 7.13
CA MET A 490 35.62 -32.33 7.96
C MET A 490 34.12 -32.20 8.21
N ALA A 491 33.34 -33.23 7.86
CA ALA A 491 31.90 -33.23 8.04
C ALA A 491 31.52 -32.90 9.51
N LEU A 492 30.54 -32.01 9.68
CA LEU A 492 30.05 -31.56 10.97
C LEU A 492 29.39 -32.73 11.71
N LYS A 493 30.02 -33.24 12.76
CA LYS A 493 29.56 -34.42 13.50
C LYS A 493 28.26 -34.12 14.27
N PRO A 494 27.50 -35.16 14.65
CA PRO A 494 26.35 -34.99 15.54
C PRO A 494 26.70 -34.20 16.79
N HIS A 495 25.85 -33.23 17.16
CA HIS A 495 26.02 -32.30 18.28
C HIS A 495 27.22 -31.34 18.21
N GLU A 496 28.04 -31.41 17.16
CA GLU A 496 29.14 -30.48 16.94
C GLU A 496 28.60 -29.10 16.55
N THR A 497 29.32 -28.06 16.98
CA THR A 497 29.04 -26.68 16.63
C THR A 497 30.15 -26.08 15.76
N ARG A 498 29.75 -25.15 14.88
CA ARG A 498 30.64 -24.33 14.05
C ARG A 498 30.12 -22.90 13.99
N GLN A 499 31.00 -21.95 13.77
CA GLN A 499 30.59 -20.56 13.58
C GLN A 499 30.46 -20.23 12.09
N LEU A 500 29.45 -19.42 11.78
CA LEU A 500 29.33 -18.68 10.53
C LEU A 500 29.41 -17.20 10.85
N THR A 501 30.35 -16.50 10.24
CA THR A 501 30.47 -15.04 10.34
C THR A 501 29.96 -14.39 9.05
N THR A 502 29.22 -13.31 9.18
CA THR A 502 28.70 -12.58 8.03
C THR A 502 28.63 -11.09 8.25
N GLU A 503 29.07 -10.35 7.23
CA GLU A 503 29.03 -8.88 7.21
C GLU A 503 28.27 -8.38 5.98
N PHE A 504 27.41 -7.37 6.19
CA PHE A 504 26.71 -6.67 5.11
C PHE A 504 26.14 -5.33 5.57
N GLU A 505 25.72 -4.52 4.61
CA GLU A 505 25.00 -3.27 4.85
C GLU A 505 23.59 -3.35 4.25
N ILE A 506 22.65 -2.63 4.87
CA ILE A 506 21.31 -2.40 4.35
C ILE A 506 21.14 -0.89 4.21
N HIS A 507 20.79 -0.45 3.01
CA HIS A 507 20.53 0.95 2.68
C HIS A 507 19.04 1.14 2.42
N GLN A 508 18.47 2.25 2.88
CA GLN A 508 17.09 2.61 2.60
C GLN A 508 16.94 2.93 1.11
N ALA A 509 15.91 2.33 0.51
CA ALA A 509 15.49 2.69 -0.84
C ALA A 509 15.07 4.18 -0.90
N THR A 510 15.65 4.95 -1.82
CA THR A 510 15.40 6.38 -2.01
C THR A 510 14.49 6.66 -3.21
N LEU A 511 14.50 5.77 -4.21
CA LEU A 511 13.71 5.89 -5.44
C LEU A 511 12.38 5.14 -5.36
N TRP A 512 12.18 4.40 -4.28
CA TRP A 512 10.95 3.68 -3.95
C TRP A 512 10.41 4.17 -2.59
N PRO A 513 9.10 4.05 -2.35
CA PRO A 513 8.56 4.33 -1.04
C PRO A 513 9.17 3.40 0.02
N ALA A 514 9.56 3.97 1.17
CA ALA A 514 9.88 3.22 2.36
C ALA A 514 8.65 2.45 2.84
N GLY A 515 8.83 1.16 3.13
CA GLY A 515 7.76 0.28 3.55
C GLY A 515 8.22 -1.17 3.70
N GLY A 516 7.33 -2.03 4.17
CA GLY A 516 7.65 -3.43 4.48
C GLY A 516 8.44 -3.58 5.78
N HIS A 517 9.27 -4.62 5.86
CA HIS A 517 9.99 -4.98 7.09
C HIS A 517 11.49 -4.62 7.09
N GLN A 518 11.92 -3.74 6.18
CA GLN A 518 13.16 -2.97 6.34
C GLN A 518 12.91 -1.51 6.05
N ILE A 519 12.96 -0.72 7.09
CA ILE A 519 12.83 0.73 7.02
C ILE A 519 14.00 1.31 7.80
N ILE A 520 14.71 2.26 7.21
CA ILE A 520 15.79 2.99 7.87
C ILE A 520 15.58 4.47 7.58
N THR A 521 14.81 5.13 8.43
CA THR A 521 14.61 6.58 8.40
C THR A 521 14.88 7.20 9.78
N PRO A 522 15.12 8.52 9.87
CA PRO A 522 15.27 9.22 11.14
C PRO A 522 14.08 9.05 12.09
N GLU A 523 12.87 9.00 11.54
CA GLU A 523 11.62 8.92 12.30
C GLU A 523 11.39 7.50 12.85
N PHE A 524 11.80 6.47 12.10
CA PHE A 524 11.65 5.08 12.48
C PHE A 524 12.61 4.18 11.69
N SER A 525 13.44 3.43 12.41
CA SER A 525 14.30 2.41 11.83
C SER A 525 13.92 1.03 12.39
N TYR A 526 13.62 0.08 11.50
CA TYR A 526 13.19 -1.28 11.80
C TYR A 526 13.72 -2.26 10.75
N ILE A 527 14.39 -3.31 11.21
CA ILE A 527 14.88 -4.39 10.36
C ILE A 527 14.48 -5.72 10.99
N ARG A 528 13.71 -6.52 10.25
CA ARG A 528 13.39 -7.91 10.59
C ARG A 528 14.40 -8.87 9.96
N ALA A 529 14.79 -9.90 10.70
CA ALA A 529 15.72 -10.92 10.24
C ALA A 529 15.32 -11.53 8.89
N VAL A 530 14.05 -11.92 8.75
CA VAL A 530 13.52 -12.48 7.50
C VAL A 530 12.83 -11.36 6.70
N PRO A 531 13.22 -11.08 5.44
CA PRO A 531 14.20 -11.81 4.62
C PRO A 531 15.62 -11.20 4.54
N ALA A 532 15.98 -10.30 5.46
CA ALA A 532 17.21 -9.50 5.38
C ALA A 532 18.52 -10.30 5.58
N LEU A 533 18.51 -11.29 6.47
CA LEU A 533 19.69 -12.05 6.90
C LEU A 533 19.94 -13.28 6.01
N PRO A 534 21.20 -13.77 5.96
CA PRO A 534 21.48 -15.10 5.43
C PRO A 534 20.68 -16.19 6.16
N THR A 535 20.18 -17.14 5.40
CA THR A 535 19.36 -18.27 5.82
C THR A 535 20.11 -19.57 5.57
N ILE A 536 19.89 -20.56 6.43
CA ILE A 536 20.52 -21.89 6.31
C ILE A 536 19.48 -22.86 5.78
N GLY A 537 19.88 -23.66 4.78
CA GLY A 537 19.04 -24.68 4.18
C GLY A 537 17.99 -24.14 3.21
N TYR A 538 17.17 -25.07 2.73
CA TYR A 538 16.12 -24.81 1.76
C TYR A 538 14.97 -23.99 2.37
N GLN A 539 14.49 -23.00 1.62
CA GLN A 539 13.52 -22.00 2.07
C GLN A 539 12.17 -22.20 1.36
N VAL A 540 11.19 -22.75 2.08
CA VAL A 540 9.84 -23.04 1.52
C VAL A 540 9.12 -21.77 1.06
N ASN A 541 9.38 -20.62 1.68
CA ASN A 541 8.79 -19.33 1.29
C ASN A 541 9.33 -18.81 -0.07
N TYR A 542 10.37 -19.42 -0.63
CA TYR A 542 10.87 -19.14 -1.98
C TYR A 542 10.23 -20.03 -3.05
N GLU A 543 9.31 -20.93 -2.67
CA GLU A 543 8.56 -21.74 -3.63
C GLU A 543 7.45 -20.96 -4.35
N LEU A 544 7.09 -21.47 -5.53
CA LEU A 544 5.96 -20.99 -6.30
C LEU A 544 4.66 -21.60 -5.75
N THR A 545 3.73 -20.79 -5.26
CA THR A 545 2.51 -21.31 -4.61
C THR A 545 1.32 -21.46 -5.56
N ASP A 546 1.31 -20.73 -6.68
CA ASP A 546 0.19 -20.74 -7.64
C ASP A 546 0.16 -22.04 -8.45
N THR A 547 -0.93 -22.79 -8.36
CA THR A 547 -1.08 -24.12 -9.00
C THR A 547 -1.04 -24.06 -10.53
N HIS A 548 -1.65 -23.03 -11.14
CA HIS A 548 -1.63 -22.86 -12.59
C HIS A 548 -0.22 -22.53 -13.09
N LEU A 549 0.49 -21.63 -12.41
CA LEU A 549 1.86 -21.28 -12.76
C LEU A 549 2.81 -22.46 -12.52
N ARG A 550 2.63 -23.24 -11.44
CA ARG A 550 3.40 -24.47 -11.22
C ARG A 550 3.30 -25.42 -12.41
N ALA A 551 2.10 -25.62 -12.95
CA ALA A 551 1.91 -26.45 -14.14
C ALA A 551 2.65 -25.87 -15.36
N GLN A 552 2.57 -24.55 -15.58
CA GLN A 552 3.28 -23.88 -16.68
C GLN A 552 4.79 -24.02 -16.59
N TYR A 553 5.36 -23.98 -15.38
CA TYR A 553 6.79 -24.16 -15.16
C TYR A 553 7.22 -25.64 -15.11
N GLY A 554 6.30 -26.60 -15.24
CA GLY A 554 6.59 -28.04 -15.14
C GLY A 554 6.94 -28.49 -13.71
N LEU A 555 6.48 -27.75 -12.70
CA LEU A 555 6.64 -28.09 -11.29
C LEU A 555 5.51 -29.03 -10.84
N GLN A 556 5.83 -29.93 -9.91
CA GLN A 556 4.83 -30.81 -9.32
C GLN A 556 3.72 -29.99 -8.65
N GLN A 557 2.46 -30.41 -8.75
CA GLN A 557 1.39 -29.73 -8.02
C GLN A 557 1.57 -29.95 -6.53
N LYS A 558 1.55 -28.86 -5.76
CA LYS A 558 1.55 -28.90 -4.29
C LYS A 558 0.22 -28.34 -3.83
N GLY A 559 -0.61 -29.19 -3.23
CA GLY A 559 -1.74 -28.73 -2.44
C GLY A 559 -1.24 -28.20 -1.10
N ARG A 560 -1.86 -27.15 -0.57
CA ARG A 560 -1.66 -26.79 0.83
C ARG A 560 -2.17 -27.97 1.68
N PRO A 561 -1.37 -28.51 2.61
CA PRO A 561 -1.87 -29.51 3.53
C PRO A 561 -2.98 -28.89 4.38
N LEU A 562 -4.11 -29.58 4.52
CA LEU A 562 -5.20 -29.13 5.40
C LEU A 562 -4.90 -29.59 6.83
N ALA A 563 -5.23 -28.78 7.82
CA ALA A 563 -5.05 -29.08 9.24
C ALA A 563 -5.70 -30.42 9.62
N SER A 564 -6.92 -30.64 9.13
CA SER A 564 -7.69 -31.87 9.31
C SER A 564 -6.96 -33.11 8.79
N THR A 565 -6.26 -32.98 7.65
CA THR A 565 -5.52 -34.10 7.01
C THR A 565 -4.13 -34.31 7.60
N LEU A 566 -3.44 -33.23 8.01
CA LEU A 566 -2.09 -33.26 8.60
C LEU A 566 -2.03 -34.06 9.90
N PHE A 567 -3.15 -34.26 10.57
CA PHE A 567 -3.23 -35.11 11.76
C PHE A 567 -2.97 -36.58 11.46
N ASN A 568 -3.49 -37.09 10.36
CA ASN A 568 -3.28 -38.48 9.96
C ASN A 568 -1.89 -38.72 9.36
N GLU A 569 -1.20 -37.65 8.94
CA GLU A 569 0.12 -37.70 8.33
C GLU A 569 1.22 -37.29 9.33
N GLN A 570 1.33 -38.03 10.45
CA GLN A 570 2.26 -37.68 11.53
C GLN A 570 3.71 -37.50 11.07
N GLN A 571 4.16 -38.18 10.01
CA GLN A 571 5.52 -38.02 9.48
C GLN A 571 5.80 -36.66 8.86
N LYS A 572 4.76 -35.90 8.46
CA LYS A 572 4.91 -34.57 7.85
C LYS A 572 4.93 -33.42 8.85
N ARG A 573 4.72 -33.70 10.15
CA ARG A 573 4.78 -32.67 11.20
C ARG A 573 6.21 -32.57 11.74
N PRO A 574 6.75 -31.36 11.89
CA PRO A 574 8.04 -31.14 12.54
C PRO A 574 8.10 -31.81 13.92
N GLU A 575 9.26 -32.40 14.23
CA GLU A 575 9.49 -33.05 15.54
C GLU A 575 9.91 -32.05 16.61
N HIS A 576 10.54 -30.94 16.20
CA HIS A 576 11.12 -29.95 17.11
C HIS A 576 10.79 -28.52 16.67
N TYR A 577 10.81 -27.61 17.64
CA TYR A 577 10.71 -26.17 17.40
C TYR A 577 12.06 -25.62 16.88
N GLU A 578 11.99 -24.68 15.94
CA GLU A 578 13.16 -23.88 15.55
C GLU A 578 13.31 -22.67 16.47
N ARG A 579 14.22 -22.76 17.44
CA ARG A 579 14.49 -21.69 18.39
C ARG A 579 15.96 -21.33 18.47
N ILE A 580 16.21 -20.08 18.83
CA ILE A 580 17.53 -19.50 18.97
C ILE A 580 17.65 -18.74 20.29
N THR A 581 18.88 -18.61 20.76
CA THR A 581 19.25 -17.55 21.70
C THR A 581 19.92 -16.41 20.94
N MET A 582 19.89 -15.19 21.49
CA MET A 582 20.46 -14.02 20.84
C MET A 582 21.16 -13.11 21.85
N SER A 583 22.33 -12.61 21.46
CA SER A 583 23.02 -11.49 22.09
C SER A 583 23.13 -10.37 21.05
N SER A 584 22.80 -9.13 21.41
CA SER A 584 22.86 -8.01 20.48
C SER A 584 23.54 -6.81 21.10
N THR A 585 24.59 -6.31 20.45
CA THR A 585 25.23 -5.02 20.72
C THR A 585 24.84 -4.07 19.60
N ILE A 586 24.10 -3.02 19.94
CA ILE A 586 23.48 -2.14 18.95
C ILE A 586 23.91 -0.72 19.22
N SER A 587 24.54 -0.07 18.24
CA SER A 587 24.89 1.34 18.29
C SER A 587 23.95 2.17 17.42
N THR A 588 23.50 3.32 17.90
CA THR A 588 22.66 4.26 17.15
C THR A 588 23.00 5.73 17.45
N ALA A 589 22.31 6.66 16.78
CA ALA A 589 22.48 8.09 16.98
C ALA A 589 22.16 8.52 18.42
N ALA A 590 22.85 9.55 18.92
CA ALA A 590 22.62 10.12 20.25
C ALA A 590 21.13 10.46 20.47
N GLY A 591 20.58 10.09 21.64
CA GLY A 591 19.19 10.33 21.99
C GLY A 591 18.16 9.35 21.39
N TYR A 592 18.56 8.44 20.51
CA TYR A 592 17.68 7.37 20.04
C TYR A 592 17.64 6.23 21.06
N GLN A 593 16.50 5.53 21.09
CA GLN A 593 16.34 4.29 21.83
C GLN A 593 16.48 3.10 20.89
N VAL A 594 16.87 1.96 21.45
CA VAL A 594 16.92 0.68 20.74
C VAL A 594 15.91 -0.28 21.34
N VAL A 595 15.21 -1.01 20.48
CA VAL A 595 14.31 -2.09 20.88
C VAL A 595 14.67 -3.36 20.12
N THR A 596 14.91 -4.43 20.85
CA THR A 596 15.19 -5.76 20.32
C THR A 596 14.77 -6.83 21.34
N GLN A 597 14.90 -8.11 20.98
CA GLN A 597 14.54 -9.21 21.86
C GLN A 597 15.60 -9.46 22.94
N GLY A 598 15.14 -9.78 24.15
CA GLY A 598 16.00 -10.09 25.28
C GLY A 598 16.23 -8.90 26.21
N LYS A 599 16.68 -9.17 27.43
CA LYS A 599 16.83 -8.17 28.50
C LYS A 599 17.96 -7.21 28.16
N GLN A 600 17.71 -5.90 28.30
CA GLN A 600 18.77 -4.88 28.27
C GLN A 600 19.74 -5.09 29.44
N LEU A 601 21.02 -5.25 29.12
CA LEU A 601 22.11 -5.45 30.08
C LEU A 601 22.81 -4.13 30.40
N THR A 602 23.20 -3.39 29.37
CA THR A 602 23.93 -2.13 29.51
C THR A 602 23.38 -1.10 28.51
N HIS A 603 23.53 0.17 28.88
CA HIS A 603 23.29 1.32 28.02
C HIS A 603 24.36 2.37 28.34
N GLN A 604 25.07 2.82 27.33
CA GLN A 604 26.12 3.83 27.47
C GLN A 604 26.23 4.73 26.24
N LEU A 605 26.55 6.00 26.46
CA LEU A 605 26.91 6.94 25.40
C LEU A 605 28.43 6.87 25.18
N LYS A 606 28.87 6.41 24.01
CA LYS A 606 30.30 6.30 23.65
C LYS A 606 30.55 6.96 22.30
N GLN A 607 31.53 7.87 22.24
CA GLN A 607 31.90 8.57 21.00
C GLN A 607 30.72 9.25 20.29
N GLY A 608 29.77 9.80 21.05
CA GLY A 608 28.59 10.49 20.51
C GLY A 608 27.50 9.56 19.94
N ARG A 609 27.57 8.26 20.23
CA ARG A 609 26.56 7.26 19.84
C ARG A 609 26.04 6.51 21.05
N GLU A 610 24.74 6.23 21.07
CA GLU A 610 24.15 5.36 22.08
C GLU A 610 24.53 3.92 21.77
N ILE A 611 24.96 3.15 22.77
CA ILE A 611 25.27 1.73 22.64
C ILE A 611 24.45 0.97 23.67
N PHE A 612 23.72 -0.03 23.20
CA PHE A 612 22.88 -0.90 24.02
C PHE A 612 23.30 -2.35 23.84
N GLU A 613 23.31 -3.10 24.94
CA GLU A 613 23.55 -4.54 24.92
C GLU A 613 22.30 -5.28 25.41
N PHE A 614 21.86 -6.27 24.66
CA PHE A 614 20.70 -7.09 24.95
C PHE A 614 21.05 -8.56 24.92
N LYS A 615 20.40 -9.36 25.78
CA LYS A 615 20.56 -10.82 25.78
C LYS A 615 19.25 -11.53 26.10
N THR A 616 18.89 -12.51 25.28
CA THR A 616 17.73 -13.36 25.53
C THR A 616 17.99 -14.26 26.74
N LEU A 617 17.03 -14.30 27.67
CA LEU A 617 17.12 -15.18 28.86
C LEU A 617 16.68 -16.61 28.56
N THR A 618 15.81 -16.77 27.58
CA THR A 618 15.31 -18.05 27.09
C THR A 618 15.38 -18.07 25.57
N GLU A 619 15.33 -19.25 24.99
CA GLU A 619 15.19 -19.42 23.55
C GLU A 619 13.91 -18.75 23.04
N ILE A 620 14.02 -18.11 21.87
CA ILE A 620 12.93 -17.45 21.15
C ILE A 620 12.83 -18.06 19.75
N ASN A 621 11.68 -17.89 19.08
CA ASN A 621 11.57 -18.25 17.67
C ASN A 621 12.65 -17.54 16.84
N ASN A 622 13.13 -18.19 15.78
CA ASN A 622 14.12 -17.63 14.85
C ASN A 622 13.53 -16.51 13.97
N LEU A 623 13.10 -15.43 14.62
CA LEU A 623 12.59 -14.22 14.02
C LEU A 623 13.14 -12.96 14.73
N PRO A 624 14.48 -12.77 14.79
CA PRO A 624 15.06 -11.55 15.34
C PRO A 624 14.55 -10.27 14.67
N ALA A 625 14.55 -9.19 15.45
CA ALA A 625 14.26 -7.86 14.95
C ALA A 625 15.05 -6.81 15.72
N TRP A 626 15.41 -5.74 15.02
CA TRP A 626 16.14 -4.62 15.59
C TRP A 626 15.49 -3.31 15.18
N LEU A 627 15.24 -2.47 16.17
CA LEU A 627 14.61 -1.17 16.00
C LEU A 627 15.48 -0.08 16.61
N SER A 628 15.49 1.08 15.96
CA SER A 628 15.99 2.32 16.52
C SER A 628 15.00 3.44 16.29
N VAL A 629 14.59 4.10 17.38
CA VAL A 629 13.50 5.10 17.37
C VAL A 629 13.91 6.37 18.13
N PRO A 630 13.47 7.56 17.70
CA PRO A 630 13.85 8.83 18.31
C PRO A 630 13.00 9.22 19.54
N PHE A 631 12.16 8.32 20.05
CA PHE A 631 11.25 8.57 21.17
C PHE A 631 11.45 7.57 22.32
N ASN A 632 11.24 8.06 23.54
CA ASN A 632 11.43 7.30 24.78
C ASN A 632 10.20 6.45 25.13
N ALA A 633 10.44 5.30 25.77
CA ALA A 633 9.37 4.46 26.29
C ALA A 633 8.69 5.06 27.52
N GLU A 634 7.39 4.88 27.63
CA GLU A 634 6.77 4.69 28.94
C GLU A 634 7.01 3.27 29.42
N SER A 635 7.22 3.09 30.72
CA SER A 635 7.49 1.76 31.30
C SER A 635 6.64 1.51 32.54
N LYS A 636 6.10 0.29 32.65
CA LYS A 636 5.41 -0.20 33.86
C LYS A 636 5.92 -1.58 34.22
N LYS A 637 6.02 -1.89 35.51
CA LYS A 637 6.32 -3.25 35.98
C LYS A 637 5.02 -3.93 36.39
N HIS A 638 4.80 -5.13 35.90
CA HIS A 638 3.66 -5.97 36.24
C HIS A 638 4.13 -7.42 36.42
N ASP A 639 3.92 -8.00 37.60
CA ASP A 639 4.28 -9.39 37.92
C ASP A 639 5.71 -9.82 37.52
N GLY A 640 6.68 -8.93 37.70
CA GLY A 640 8.08 -9.20 37.34
C GLY A 640 8.39 -9.12 35.83
N VAL A 641 7.44 -8.68 35.00
CA VAL A 641 7.62 -8.31 33.60
C VAL A 641 7.68 -6.79 33.48
N THR A 642 8.68 -6.27 32.76
CA THR A 642 8.74 -4.84 32.41
C THR A 642 8.02 -4.63 31.08
N LEU A 643 6.94 -3.87 31.10
CA LEU A 643 6.17 -3.47 29.93
C LEU A 643 6.68 -2.13 29.43
N HIS A 644 6.89 -2.01 28.13
CA HIS A 644 7.27 -0.78 27.46
C HIS A 644 6.25 -0.39 26.40
N VAL A 645 5.93 0.89 26.30
CA VAL A 645 5.16 1.43 25.17
C VAL A 645 5.92 2.62 24.58
N PHE A 646 6.30 2.49 23.31
CA PHE A 646 7.03 3.52 22.57
C PHE A 646 6.08 4.21 21.59
N ALA A 647 5.84 5.50 21.81
CA ALA A 647 5.10 6.35 20.89
C ALA A 647 5.59 7.81 20.98
N ASN A 648 5.52 8.54 19.86
CA ASN A 648 5.92 9.95 19.85
C ASN A 648 4.85 10.82 20.52
N LYS A 649 5.02 11.15 21.80
CA LYS A 649 4.04 11.97 22.55
C LYS A 649 4.06 13.46 22.23
N LYS A 650 5.14 13.98 21.66
CA LYS A 650 5.41 15.44 21.66
C LYS A 650 4.36 16.26 20.91
N GLU A 651 3.48 15.62 20.15
CA GLU A 651 2.63 16.27 19.16
C GLU A 651 1.13 16.06 19.39
N MET A 652 0.70 15.10 20.23
CA MET A 652 -0.72 14.69 20.29
C MET A 652 -1.12 14.14 21.69
N PRO A 653 -1.98 14.85 22.46
CA PRO A 653 -2.46 14.38 23.77
C PRO A 653 -3.14 13.00 23.75
N GLU A 654 -3.87 12.68 22.68
CA GLU A 654 -4.57 11.40 22.47
C GLU A 654 -3.62 10.19 22.52
N ARG A 655 -2.34 10.36 22.17
CA ARG A 655 -1.34 9.30 22.28
C ARG A 655 -1.09 8.88 23.74
N SER A 656 -1.27 9.78 24.70
CA SER A 656 -1.09 9.46 26.12
C SER A 656 -2.22 8.55 26.63
N ASP A 657 -3.45 8.80 26.20
CA ASP A 657 -4.60 7.94 26.47
C ASP A 657 -4.41 6.56 25.83
N ALA A 658 -4.01 6.52 24.56
CA ALA A 658 -3.73 5.27 23.87
C ALA A 658 -2.61 4.45 24.53
N ILE A 659 -1.56 5.09 25.07
CA ILE A 659 -0.51 4.40 25.82
C ILE A 659 -1.10 3.71 27.06
N ALA A 660 -1.99 4.38 27.80
CA ALA A 660 -2.65 3.78 28.95
C ALA A 660 -3.50 2.57 28.56
N VAL A 661 -4.26 2.67 27.47
CA VAL A 661 -5.06 1.56 26.90
C VAL A 661 -4.18 0.37 26.51
N ASN A 662 -3.09 0.62 25.80
CA ASN A 662 -2.14 -0.44 25.41
C ASN A 662 -1.51 -1.14 26.63
N PHE A 663 -1.16 -0.39 27.70
CA PHE A 663 -0.69 -0.99 28.94
C PHE A 663 -1.75 -1.88 29.59
N GLN A 664 -2.99 -1.41 29.66
CA GLN A 664 -4.07 -2.15 30.30
C GLN A 664 -4.36 -3.45 29.54
N ALA A 665 -4.39 -3.40 28.21
CA ALA A 665 -4.53 -4.59 27.36
C ALA A 665 -3.41 -5.62 27.58
N MET A 666 -2.15 -5.17 27.67
CA MET A 666 -1.03 -6.06 27.99
C MET A 666 -1.20 -6.72 29.37
N ILE A 667 -1.54 -5.93 30.38
CA ILE A 667 -1.71 -6.40 31.76
C ILE A 667 -2.84 -7.43 31.85
N ASP A 668 -4.02 -7.11 31.30
CA ASP A 668 -5.18 -8.00 31.37
C ASP A 668 -4.94 -9.31 30.62
N THR A 669 -4.24 -9.25 29.48
CA THR A 669 -3.84 -10.44 28.73
C THR A 669 -2.83 -11.29 29.51
N LEU A 670 -1.80 -10.67 30.09
CA LEU A 670 -0.81 -11.34 30.92
C LEU A 670 -1.45 -12.03 32.13
N ASP A 671 -2.36 -11.35 32.82
CA ASP A 671 -3.07 -11.90 33.97
C ASP A 671 -3.99 -13.05 33.57
N TRP A 672 -4.66 -12.94 32.42
CA TRP A 672 -5.49 -14.04 31.93
C TRP A 672 -4.66 -15.29 31.67
N PHE A 673 -3.54 -15.19 30.94
CA PHE A 673 -2.69 -16.35 30.66
C PHE A 673 -2.02 -16.90 31.91
N LYS A 674 -1.54 -16.05 32.82
CA LYS A 674 -0.97 -16.47 34.10
C LYS A 674 -1.95 -17.31 34.92
N ASN A 675 -3.19 -16.85 35.04
CA ASN A 675 -4.19 -17.50 35.89
C ASN A 675 -4.79 -18.75 35.24
N ASN A 676 -4.86 -18.79 33.90
CA ASN A 676 -5.59 -19.84 33.18
C ASN A 676 -4.70 -20.83 32.45
N ILE A 677 -3.53 -20.46 31.92
CA ILE A 677 -2.72 -21.36 31.06
C ILE A 677 -1.27 -21.46 31.57
N VAL A 678 -0.45 -20.45 31.28
CA VAL A 678 0.96 -20.37 31.65
C VAL A 678 1.38 -18.90 31.72
N ALA A 679 2.11 -18.54 32.78
CA ALA A 679 2.65 -17.19 32.94
C ALA A 679 3.65 -16.85 31.82
N TYR A 680 3.72 -15.56 31.48
CA TYR A 680 4.67 -15.06 30.49
C TYR A 680 6.11 -15.26 30.97
N LYS A 681 6.87 -16.05 30.21
CA LYS A 681 8.23 -16.47 30.57
C LYS A 681 9.26 -15.33 30.44
N PRO A 682 9.25 -14.52 29.36
CA PRO A 682 10.17 -13.41 29.23
C PRO A 682 9.94 -12.34 30.30
N LYS A 683 10.98 -11.52 30.55
CA LYS A 683 10.94 -10.45 31.57
C LYS A 683 10.66 -9.07 31.00
N GLN A 684 10.39 -9.00 29.69
CA GLN A 684 10.01 -7.77 29.03
C GLN A 684 9.02 -8.01 27.88
N LEU A 685 8.20 -7.01 27.60
CA LEU A 685 7.33 -6.93 26.43
C LEU A 685 7.22 -5.46 26.01
N SER A 686 7.37 -5.18 24.73
CA SER A 686 7.31 -3.82 24.18
C SER A 686 6.24 -3.69 23.12
N ILE A 687 5.37 -2.69 23.20
CA ILE A 687 4.51 -2.23 22.10
C ILE A 687 5.12 -0.95 21.52
N LEU A 688 5.16 -0.83 20.19
CA LEU A 688 5.62 0.37 19.49
C LEU A 688 4.59 0.85 18.49
N ALA A 689 4.41 2.17 18.45
CA ALA A 689 3.79 2.86 17.31
C ALA A 689 4.69 2.71 16.09
N ALA A 690 4.10 2.27 14.98
CA ALA A 690 4.80 1.98 13.75
C ALA A 690 4.06 2.58 12.53
N PRO A 691 4.75 2.80 11.40
CA PRO A 691 4.09 3.11 10.14
C PRO A 691 3.31 1.89 9.63
N SER A 692 2.37 2.09 8.69
CA SER A 692 1.65 0.97 8.09
C SER A 692 2.57 0.09 7.23
N PHE A 693 2.54 -1.23 7.46
CA PHE A 693 3.31 -2.24 6.71
C PHE A 693 2.42 -3.35 6.12
N GLY A 694 1.14 -3.05 5.86
CA GLY A 694 0.17 -3.94 5.22
C GLY A 694 -0.78 -4.66 6.20
N GLY A 695 -0.39 -4.75 7.47
CA GLY A 695 -1.26 -5.13 8.58
C GLY A 695 -1.28 -4.02 9.64
N THR A 696 -2.35 -3.97 10.41
CA THR A 696 -2.57 -2.97 11.47
C THR A 696 -1.84 -3.30 12.79
N GLY A 697 -1.34 -4.53 12.91
CA GLY A 697 -0.59 -5.05 14.05
C GLY A 697 0.36 -6.17 13.59
N TYR A 698 1.45 -6.35 14.32
CA TYR A 698 2.39 -7.45 14.08
C TYR A 698 3.17 -7.80 15.35
N ALA A 699 3.02 -9.03 15.82
CA ALA A 699 3.73 -9.56 16.98
C ALA A 699 5.00 -10.33 16.60
N LEU A 700 6.15 -9.79 17.03
CA LEU A 700 7.43 -10.47 17.13
C LEU A 700 7.62 -10.97 18.58
N PRO A 701 8.57 -11.90 18.84
CA PRO A 701 8.87 -12.29 20.21
C PRO A 701 9.25 -11.05 21.03
N GLN A 702 8.54 -10.79 22.13
CA GLN A 702 8.74 -9.64 23.04
C GLN A 702 8.56 -8.23 22.44
N ILE A 703 8.21 -8.10 21.15
CA ILE A 703 8.06 -6.81 20.46
C ILE A 703 6.78 -6.85 19.63
N ILE A 704 5.89 -5.90 19.86
CA ILE A 704 4.63 -5.76 19.15
C ILE A 704 4.66 -4.41 18.42
N LEU A 705 4.37 -4.43 17.13
CA LEU A 705 4.24 -3.23 16.31
C LEU A 705 2.76 -3.00 16.04
N ILE A 706 2.25 -1.80 16.34
CA ILE A 706 0.88 -1.42 16.03
C ILE A 706 0.93 -0.16 15.17
N GLU A 707 0.12 -0.12 14.11
CA GLU A 707 0.03 1.06 13.24
C GLU A 707 -0.43 2.29 14.04
N ASP A 708 0.31 3.41 13.92
CA ASP A 708 0.10 4.63 14.71
C ASP A 708 -1.34 5.18 14.63
N THR A 709 -1.92 5.20 13.42
CA THR A 709 -3.28 5.73 13.22
C THR A 709 -4.33 4.98 14.04
N VAL A 710 -4.36 3.65 13.96
CA VAL A 710 -5.40 2.83 14.63
C VAL A 710 -5.05 2.45 16.07
N GLY A 711 -3.76 2.46 16.44
CA GLY A 711 -3.30 2.05 17.76
C GLY A 711 -3.02 3.18 18.74
N PHE A 712 -2.72 4.38 18.23
CA PHE A 712 -2.21 5.49 19.05
C PHE A 712 -2.92 6.82 18.83
N ARG A 713 -3.54 7.04 17.67
CA ARG A 713 -4.31 8.26 17.37
C ARG A 713 -5.81 8.07 17.43
N ALA A 714 -6.30 6.88 17.08
CA ALA A 714 -7.72 6.58 17.12
C ALA A 714 -8.28 6.66 18.54
N ARG A 715 -9.59 6.87 18.62
CA ARG A 715 -10.41 6.79 19.83
C ARG A 715 -11.73 6.10 19.49
N PRO A 716 -12.40 5.44 20.46
CA PRO A 716 -13.72 4.89 20.22
C PRO A 716 -14.69 5.98 19.75
N GLY A 717 -15.56 5.62 18.79
CA GLY A 717 -16.73 6.42 18.45
C GLY A 717 -17.77 6.43 19.58
N ASP A 718 -18.73 7.34 19.52
CA ASP A 718 -19.71 7.55 20.59
C ASP A 718 -20.59 6.31 20.87
N ASP A 719 -20.82 5.48 19.85
CA ASP A 719 -21.62 4.25 19.86
C ASP A 719 -20.77 2.97 19.78
N ALA A 720 -19.45 3.06 19.95
CA ALA A 720 -18.53 1.95 19.70
C ALA A 720 -18.72 0.75 20.64
N GLY A 721 -19.20 0.96 21.86
CA GLY A 721 -19.38 -0.06 22.89
C GLY A 721 -18.07 -0.62 23.51
N PHE A 722 -16.93 -0.51 22.82
CA PHE A 722 -15.60 -0.88 23.30
C PHE A 722 -14.51 -0.10 22.54
N ASP A 723 -13.28 -0.16 23.05
CA ASP A 723 -12.12 0.49 22.40
C ASP A 723 -11.38 -0.49 21.46
N GLN A 724 -11.31 -0.14 20.16
CA GLN A 724 -10.58 -0.93 19.17
C GLN A 724 -9.08 -1.04 19.46
N ARG A 725 -8.47 0.00 20.06
CA ARG A 725 -7.06 -0.03 20.48
C ARG A 725 -6.83 -1.10 21.53
N TYR A 726 -7.73 -1.18 22.51
CA TYR A 726 -7.68 -2.20 23.56
C TYR A 726 -7.78 -3.59 22.95
N ARG A 727 -8.81 -3.84 22.13
CA ARG A 727 -9.02 -5.12 21.44
C ARG A 727 -7.78 -5.55 20.66
N ARG A 728 -7.23 -4.64 19.86
CA ARG A 728 -6.05 -4.90 19.03
C ARG A 728 -4.84 -5.22 19.89
N ALA A 729 -4.57 -4.43 20.93
CA ALA A 729 -3.46 -4.70 21.83
C ALA A 729 -3.60 -6.04 22.57
N VAL A 730 -4.83 -6.45 22.93
CA VAL A 730 -5.10 -7.81 23.46
C VAL A 730 -4.76 -8.88 22.42
N HIS A 731 -5.23 -8.75 21.18
CA HIS A 731 -4.94 -9.69 20.08
C HIS A 731 -3.43 -9.86 19.86
N GLU A 732 -2.71 -8.75 19.68
CA GLU A 732 -1.27 -8.77 19.43
C GLU A 732 -0.48 -9.29 20.64
N THR A 733 -0.96 -9.02 21.87
CA THR A 733 -0.34 -9.58 23.08
C THR A 733 -0.58 -11.08 23.19
N ALA A 734 -1.75 -11.59 22.80
CA ALA A 734 -2.07 -13.02 22.81
C ALA A 734 -1.16 -13.84 21.89
N HIS A 735 -0.65 -13.25 20.80
CA HIS A 735 0.34 -13.89 19.93
C HIS A 735 1.66 -14.23 20.65
N GLN A 736 1.98 -13.61 21.79
CA GLN A 736 3.13 -14.02 22.59
C GLN A 736 3.02 -15.47 23.09
N TRP A 737 1.81 -16.03 23.16
CA TRP A 737 1.55 -17.44 23.44
C TRP A 737 1.23 -18.21 22.16
N PHE A 738 0.20 -17.76 21.44
CA PHE A 738 -0.34 -18.48 20.28
C PHE A 738 0.52 -18.43 19.02
N GLY A 739 1.50 -17.53 18.95
CA GLY A 739 2.51 -17.47 17.88
C GLY A 739 3.94 -17.74 18.34
N HIS A 740 4.25 -17.73 19.65
CA HIS A 740 5.63 -17.89 20.13
C HIS A 740 5.84 -19.04 21.12
N ASP A 741 4.80 -19.48 21.84
CA ASP A 741 4.85 -20.74 22.61
C ASP A 741 4.32 -21.93 21.78
N ILE A 742 3.18 -21.75 21.11
CA ILE A 742 2.60 -22.70 20.15
C ILE A 742 2.32 -21.99 18.80
N GLY A 743 1.86 -22.73 17.78
CA GLY A 743 1.35 -22.16 16.52
C GLY A 743 2.37 -21.95 15.39
N ASN A 744 3.52 -21.34 15.64
CA ASN A 744 4.45 -20.94 14.55
C ASN A 744 5.31 -22.09 13.97
N SER A 745 5.25 -23.30 14.53
CA SER A 745 6.14 -24.39 14.12
C SER A 745 5.56 -25.33 13.07
N VAL A 746 4.28 -25.22 12.72
CA VAL A 746 3.65 -25.99 11.63
C VAL A 746 3.01 -25.01 10.64
N PRO A 747 3.77 -24.42 9.69
CA PRO A 747 3.27 -23.30 8.87
C PRO A 747 2.00 -23.58 8.06
N ALA A 748 1.75 -24.84 7.67
CA ALA A 748 0.54 -25.22 6.94
C ALA A 748 -0.74 -25.22 7.81
N ASP A 749 -0.58 -25.26 9.14
CA ASP A 749 -1.62 -25.40 10.16
C ASP A 749 -1.48 -24.33 11.27
N SER A 750 -0.76 -23.25 10.98
CA SER A 750 -0.48 -22.22 11.97
C SER A 750 -1.61 -21.21 12.10
N ALA A 751 -2.39 -20.99 11.03
CA ALA A 751 -3.38 -19.92 10.94
C ALA A 751 -4.40 -19.97 12.08
N PHE A 752 -5.02 -21.13 12.32
CA PHE A 752 -6.03 -21.29 13.37
C PHE A 752 -5.45 -21.07 14.77
N LEU A 753 -4.31 -21.70 15.06
CA LEU A 753 -3.68 -21.58 16.37
C LEU A 753 -3.17 -20.17 16.64
N ILE A 754 -2.67 -19.45 15.63
CA ILE A 754 -2.12 -18.10 15.79
C ILE A 754 -3.25 -17.06 15.84
N GLU A 755 -4.14 -17.05 14.85
CA GLU A 755 -5.11 -15.97 14.65
C GLU A 755 -6.44 -16.26 15.34
N SER A 756 -7.06 -17.41 15.05
CA SER A 756 -8.39 -17.73 15.58
C SER A 756 -8.39 -17.86 17.10
N MET A 757 -7.33 -18.42 17.69
CA MET A 757 -7.22 -18.50 19.15
C MET A 757 -6.99 -17.13 19.80
N ALA A 758 -6.31 -16.18 19.13
CA ALA A 758 -6.20 -14.82 19.64
C ALA A 758 -7.57 -14.13 19.72
N LYS A 759 -8.50 -14.46 18.80
CA LYS A 759 -9.91 -14.00 18.85
C LYS A 759 -10.68 -14.54 20.05
N TYR A 760 -10.41 -15.77 20.48
CA TYR A 760 -10.97 -16.28 21.74
C TYR A 760 -10.52 -15.43 22.92
N ILE A 761 -9.23 -15.04 22.96
CA ILE A 761 -8.70 -14.17 24.02
C ILE A 761 -9.34 -12.78 23.97
N GLU A 762 -9.52 -12.19 22.78
CA GLU A 762 -10.25 -10.92 22.64
C GLU A 762 -11.62 -10.99 23.33
N LEU A 763 -12.42 -12.03 23.03
CA LEU A 763 -13.76 -12.20 23.60
C LEU A 763 -13.75 -12.24 25.13
N VAL A 764 -12.89 -13.08 25.71
CA VAL A 764 -12.85 -13.28 27.17
C VAL A 764 -12.32 -12.03 27.89
N VAL A 765 -11.27 -11.41 27.36
CA VAL A 765 -10.63 -10.25 28.00
C VAL A 765 -11.52 -9.00 27.85
N ILE A 766 -12.17 -8.80 26.71
CA ILE A 766 -13.13 -7.69 26.52
C ILE A 766 -14.35 -7.88 27.42
N GLU A 767 -14.89 -9.09 27.53
CA GLU A 767 -16.00 -9.36 28.45
C GLU A 767 -15.61 -9.06 29.90
N LYS A 768 -14.39 -9.45 30.31
CA LYS A 768 -13.90 -9.19 31.67
C LYS A 768 -13.68 -7.69 31.93
N HIS A 769 -13.20 -6.96 30.94
CA HIS A 769 -12.83 -5.55 31.08
C HIS A 769 -14.02 -4.60 30.93
N TYR A 770 -14.83 -4.78 29.87
CA TYR A 770 -15.95 -3.90 29.51
C TYR A 770 -17.34 -4.51 29.75
N GLY A 771 -17.42 -5.80 30.07
CA GLY A 771 -18.68 -6.52 30.31
C GLY A 771 -19.24 -7.24 29.07
N LYS A 772 -20.27 -8.06 29.28
CA LYS A 772 -20.90 -8.90 28.24
C LYS A 772 -21.46 -8.08 27.07
N ALA A 773 -21.98 -6.88 27.32
CA ALA A 773 -22.52 -6.01 26.27
C ALA A 773 -21.45 -5.61 25.24
N ALA A 774 -20.25 -5.25 25.69
CA ALA A 774 -19.12 -4.93 24.81
C ALA A 774 -18.63 -6.16 24.03
N MET A 775 -18.62 -7.33 24.66
CA MET A 775 -18.29 -8.58 23.98
C MET A 775 -19.32 -8.90 22.88
N ASN A 776 -20.61 -8.74 23.16
CA ASN A 776 -21.66 -8.92 22.15
C ASN A 776 -21.52 -7.91 20.99
N ALA A 777 -21.19 -6.65 21.28
CA ALA A 777 -20.91 -5.65 20.24
C ALA A 777 -19.74 -6.06 19.32
N LEU A 778 -18.70 -6.70 19.87
CA LEU A 778 -17.62 -7.30 19.08
C LEU A 778 -18.12 -8.46 18.21
N VAL A 779 -18.98 -9.33 18.75
CA VAL A 779 -19.58 -10.44 17.99
C VAL A 779 -20.45 -9.92 16.84
N ASP A 780 -21.27 -8.90 17.09
CA ASP A 780 -22.11 -8.28 16.06
C ASP A 780 -21.26 -7.65 14.95
N TYR A 781 -20.21 -6.92 15.32
CA TYR A 781 -19.26 -6.34 14.38
C TYR A 781 -18.58 -7.41 13.50
N GLU A 782 -18.04 -8.47 14.11
CA GLU A 782 -17.39 -9.55 13.35
C GLU A 782 -18.41 -10.36 12.53
N THR A 783 -19.68 -10.47 12.98
CA THR A 783 -20.75 -11.11 12.21
C THR A 783 -21.04 -10.35 10.92
N GLN A 784 -21.21 -9.03 10.99
CA GLN A 784 -21.40 -8.19 9.80
C GLN A 784 -20.23 -8.30 8.83
N ARG A 785 -19.00 -8.25 9.37
CA ARG A 785 -17.77 -8.40 8.58
C ARG A 785 -17.66 -9.77 7.91
N TYR A 786 -18.02 -10.85 8.62
CA TYR A 786 -18.03 -12.21 8.08
C TYR A 786 -19.04 -12.35 6.94
N GLU A 787 -20.28 -11.93 7.16
CA GLU A 787 -21.35 -12.03 6.17
C GLU A 787 -21.00 -11.27 4.88
N GLN A 788 -20.50 -10.04 5.01
CA GLN A 788 -20.09 -9.23 3.87
C GLN A 788 -18.97 -9.90 3.07
N ALA A 789 -17.93 -10.39 3.74
CA ALA A 789 -16.81 -11.04 3.07
C ALA A 789 -17.22 -12.36 2.41
N SER A 790 -18.05 -13.16 3.10
CA SER A 790 -18.55 -14.45 2.62
C SER A 790 -19.46 -14.30 1.40
N ARG A 791 -20.30 -13.26 1.33
CA ARG A 791 -21.14 -12.96 0.14
C ARG A 791 -20.32 -12.64 -1.12
N MET A 792 -19.13 -12.07 -0.96
CA MET A 792 -18.25 -11.69 -2.07
C MET A 792 -17.29 -12.81 -2.50
N ASP A 793 -17.19 -13.88 -1.72
CA ASP A 793 -16.26 -14.98 -1.97
C ASP A 793 -16.96 -16.15 -2.69
N ILE A 794 -16.64 -16.30 -3.97
CA ILE A 794 -17.16 -17.38 -4.83
C ILE A 794 -16.31 -18.66 -4.77
N THR A 795 -15.24 -18.69 -3.96
CA THR A 795 -14.37 -19.86 -3.85
C THR A 795 -14.97 -20.93 -2.93
N ALA A 796 -14.47 -22.16 -3.02
CA ALA A 796 -14.95 -23.26 -2.19
C ALA A 796 -14.84 -22.93 -0.69
N LYS A 797 -15.88 -23.29 0.07
CA LYS A 797 -15.89 -23.20 1.53
C LYS A 797 -15.01 -24.30 2.13
N MET A 798 -14.39 -23.98 3.27
CA MET A 798 -13.52 -24.88 4.01
C MET A 798 -13.94 -24.87 5.49
N ALA A 799 -13.55 -25.93 6.21
CA ALA A 799 -13.64 -25.98 7.66
C ALA A 799 -12.82 -24.83 8.28
N LEU A 800 -13.23 -24.34 9.44
CA LEU A 800 -12.57 -23.18 10.08
C LEU A 800 -11.08 -23.45 10.35
N ILE A 801 -10.75 -24.64 10.86
CA ILE A 801 -9.34 -25.03 11.12
C ILE A 801 -8.52 -25.15 9.84
N ASP A 802 -9.19 -25.45 8.72
CA ASP A 802 -8.54 -25.64 7.45
C ASP A 802 -8.41 -24.34 6.68
N SER A 803 -9.26 -23.33 6.91
CA SER A 803 -9.23 -22.09 6.14
C SER A 803 -7.96 -21.26 6.40
N ASN A 804 -7.54 -20.49 5.41
CA ASN A 804 -6.52 -19.44 5.56
C ASN A 804 -7.07 -18.07 5.13
N LYS A 805 -8.38 -17.97 4.95
CA LYS A 805 -9.06 -16.72 4.58
C LYS A 805 -9.21 -15.85 5.81
N SER A 806 -8.87 -14.56 5.69
CA SER A 806 -8.91 -13.63 6.83
C SER A 806 -10.31 -13.57 7.49
N TYR A 807 -11.40 -13.52 6.73
CA TYR A 807 -12.73 -13.47 7.33
C TYR A 807 -13.09 -14.76 8.11
N ASP A 808 -12.53 -15.91 7.75
CA ASP A 808 -12.70 -17.13 8.54
C ASP A 808 -11.84 -17.08 9.80
N GLN A 809 -10.56 -16.79 9.66
CA GLN A 809 -9.58 -16.83 10.76
C GLN A 809 -9.86 -15.81 11.86
N TYR A 810 -10.45 -14.66 11.50
CA TYR A 810 -10.78 -13.60 12.46
C TYR A 810 -12.27 -13.60 12.77
N SER A 811 -13.13 -13.37 11.78
CA SER A 811 -14.55 -13.08 12.02
C SER A 811 -15.36 -14.35 12.33
N ARG A 812 -15.27 -15.39 11.49
CA ARG A 812 -15.93 -16.69 11.75
C ARG A 812 -15.43 -17.31 13.05
N ALA A 813 -14.13 -17.19 13.34
CA ALA A 813 -13.55 -17.64 14.61
C ALA A 813 -14.20 -16.96 15.82
N THR A 814 -14.37 -15.63 15.81
CA THR A 814 -15.09 -14.91 16.87
C THR A 814 -16.50 -15.45 17.07
N ILE A 815 -17.26 -15.63 15.99
CA ILE A 815 -18.64 -16.14 16.05
C ILE A 815 -18.67 -17.57 16.60
N ALA A 816 -17.76 -18.43 16.12
CA ALA A 816 -17.66 -19.82 16.55
C ALA A 816 -17.29 -19.93 18.04
N PHE A 817 -16.32 -19.14 18.50
CA PHE A 817 -15.94 -19.12 19.91
C PHE A 817 -17.01 -18.50 20.80
N ALA A 818 -17.71 -17.45 20.38
CA ALA A 818 -18.83 -16.89 21.13
C ALA A 818 -19.92 -17.95 21.35
N LYS A 819 -20.33 -18.65 20.29
CA LYS A 819 -21.31 -19.75 20.39
C LYS A 819 -20.79 -20.92 21.23
N LEU A 820 -19.52 -21.30 21.08
CA LEU A 820 -18.92 -22.35 21.89
C LEU A 820 -18.96 -21.99 23.39
N ARG A 821 -18.56 -20.77 23.75
CA ARG A 821 -18.54 -20.29 25.13
C ARG A 821 -19.94 -20.30 25.76
N ASP A 822 -20.95 -19.87 25.02
CA ASP A 822 -22.32 -19.85 25.54
C ASP A 822 -22.88 -21.27 25.78
N GLU A 823 -22.45 -22.27 25.01
CA GLU A 823 -22.94 -23.66 25.11
C GLU A 823 -22.16 -24.53 26.10
N ILE A 824 -20.83 -24.38 26.19
CA ILE A 824 -19.97 -25.26 27.02
C ILE A 824 -19.18 -24.55 28.12
N GLY A 825 -19.16 -23.22 28.13
CA GLY A 825 -18.40 -22.40 29.08
C GLY A 825 -16.89 -22.35 28.85
N ASP A 826 -16.23 -21.39 29.49
CA ASP A 826 -14.77 -21.19 29.37
C ASP A 826 -13.95 -22.29 30.06
N ASP A 827 -14.48 -22.93 31.11
CA ASP A 827 -13.75 -23.96 31.87
C ASP A 827 -13.32 -25.16 31.03
N ALA A 828 -14.19 -25.63 30.12
CA ALA A 828 -13.88 -26.73 29.21
C ALA A 828 -12.78 -26.33 28.20
N ILE A 829 -12.87 -25.12 27.66
CA ILE A 829 -11.89 -24.56 26.72
C ILE A 829 -10.53 -24.39 27.41
N ILE A 830 -10.51 -23.83 28.62
CA ILE A 830 -9.29 -23.63 29.42
C ILE A 830 -8.61 -24.97 29.73
N LYS A 831 -9.38 -26.01 30.12
CA LYS A 831 -8.83 -27.36 30.35
C LYS A 831 -8.20 -27.93 29.09
N ALA A 832 -8.85 -27.79 27.93
CA ALA A 832 -8.31 -28.23 26.65
C ALA A 832 -6.99 -27.51 26.32
N LEU A 833 -6.94 -26.18 26.51
CA LEU A 833 -5.73 -25.40 26.30
C LEU A 833 -4.60 -25.84 27.26
N LYS A 834 -4.88 -26.01 28.55
CA LYS A 834 -3.88 -26.53 29.51
C LYS A 834 -3.29 -27.87 29.05
N PHE A 835 -4.13 -28.78 28.56
CA PHE A 835 -3.68 -30.05 28.03
C PHE A 835 -2.76 -29.88 26.81
N VAL A 836 -3.14 -29.04 25.84
CA VAL A 836 -2.30 -28.74 24.66
C VAL A 836 -0.94 -28.17 25.09
N TRP A 837 -0.91 -27.22 26.01
CA TRP A 837 0.35 -26.66 26.52
C TRP A 837 1.20 -27.71 27.22
N GLN A 838 0.62 -28.55 28.07
CA GLN A 838 1.35 -29.60 28.77
C GLN A 838 1.99 -30.61 27.81
N LYS A 839 1.30 -30.94 26.70
CA LYS A 839 1.75 -31.96 25.74
C LYS A 839 2.66 -31.42 24.65
N HIS A 840 2.45 -30.18 24.22
CA HIS A 840 3.04 -29.68 22.99
C HIS A 840 3.90 -28.42 23.14
N ALA A 841 3.78 -27.67 24.23
CA ALA A 841 4.67 -26.53 24.42
C ALA A 841 6.13 -26.99 24.45
N HIS A 842 7.01 -26.15 23.90
CA HIS A 842 8.45 -26.41 23.88
C HIS A 842 8.98 -26.86 25.25
N PRO A 843 9.83 -27.91 25.32
CA PRO A 843 10.58 -28.53 24.22
C PRO A 843 9.90 -29.74 23.55
N ASN A 844 8.60 -29.96 23.78
CA ASN A 844 7.89 -31.09 23.18
C ASN A 844 7.63 -30.89 21.68
N ARG A 845 6.95 -31.88 21.07
CA ARG A 845 6.54 -31.80 19.67
C ARG A 845 5.53 -30.65 19.45
N PRO A 846 5.72 -29.81 18.42
CA PRO A 846 4.78 -28.75 18.06
C PRO A 846 3.31 -29.17 17.99
N ALA A 847 2.42 -28.29 18.47
CA ALA A 847 0.97 -28.45 18.38
C ALA A 847 0.43 -28.17 16.97
N THR A 848 -0.71 -28.78 16.67
CA THR A 848 -1.57 -28.58 15.49
C THR A 848 -2.97 -28.14 15.90
N ALA A 849 -3.76 -27.57 14.99
CA ALA A 849 -5.14 -27.17 15.30
C ALA A 849 -5.97 -28.37 15.77
N MET A 850 -5.76 -29.54 15.16
CA MET A 850 -6.43 -30.78 15.55
C MET A 850 -6.09 -31.24 16.97
N ASP A 851 -4.87 -31.00 17.47
CA ASP A 851 -4.53 -31.36 18.86
C ASP A 851 -5.41 -30.60 19.86
N PHE A 852 -5.74 -29.33 19.56
CA PHE A 852 -6.71 -28.55 20.35
C PHE A 852 -8.13 -29.08 20.20
N ILE A 853 -8.59 -29.39 18.99
CA ILE A 853 -9.95 -29.92 18.76
C ILE A 853 -10.15 -31.24 19.51
N PHE A 854 -9.18 -32.15 19.49
CA PHE A 854 -9.26 -33.39 20.26
C PHE A 854 -9.28 -33.13 21.76
N ALA A 855 -8.37 -32.29 22.26
CA ALA A 855 -8.34 -31.93 23.68
C ALA A 855 -9.68 -31.33 24.13
N LEU A 856 -10.32 -30.52 23.28
CA LEU A 856 -11.62 -29.90 23.55
C LEU A 856 -12.75 -30.94 23.60
N LYS A 857 -12.78 -31.87 22.65
CA LYS A 857 -13.78 -32.95 22.62
C LYS A 857 -13.71 -33.86 23.84
N GLU A 858 -12.53 -34.07 24.41
CA GLU A 858 -12.35 -34.85 25.65
C GLU A 858 -12.93 -34.15 26.89
N GLN A 859 -13.18 -32.83 26.84
CA GLN A 859 -13.75 -32.07 27.97
C GLN A 859 -15.28 -32.00 27.97
N VAL A 860 -15.95 -32.54 26.95
CA VAL A 860 -17.41 -32.37 26.77
C VAL A 860 -18.13 -33.70 26.53
N GLU A 861 -19.43 -33.72 26.79
CA GLU A 861 -20.27 -34.89 26.52
C GLU A 861 -20.40 -35.16 25.00
N PRO A 862 -20.70 -36.41 24.57
CA PRO A 862 -20.80 -36.77 23.15
C PRO A 862 -21.74 -35.88 22.32
N LYS A 863 -22.83 -35.38 22.91
CA LYS A 863 -23.78 -34.48 22.24
C LYS A 863 -23.14 -33.12 21.89
N LEU A 864 -22.30 -32.58 22.78
CA LEU A 864 -21.58 -31.32 22.60
C LEU A 864 -20.34 -31.49 21.71
N SER A 865 -19.79 -32.71 21.62
CA SER A 865 -18.74 -33.06 20.65
C SER A 865 -19.17 -32.80 19.20
N ARG A 866 -20.45 -33.04 18.87
CA ARG A 866 -21.00 -32.73 17.55
C ARG A 866 -21.03 -31.24 17.24
N LEU A 867 -21.32 -30.39 18.22
CA LEU A 867 -21.27 -28.94 18.05
C LEU A 867 -19.85 -28.48 17.69
N ILE A 868 -18.82 -29.05 18.33
CA ILE A 868 -17.42 -28.76 18.00
C ILE A 868 -17.13 -29.11 16.53
N ASP A 869 -17.65 -30.23 16.03
CA ASP A 869 -17.51 -30.61 14.63
C ASP A 869 -18.18 -29.61 13.68
N GLU A 870 -19.40 -29.19 13.99
CA GLU A 870 -20.15 -28.21 13.20
C GLU A 870 -19.44 -26.85 13.15
N LEU A 871 -18.84 -26.41 14.26
CA LEU A 871 -18.16 -25.11 14.33
C LEU A 871 -16.79 -25.11 13.65
N PHE A 872 -16.00 -26.17 13.85
CA PHE A 872 -14.58 -26.16 13.51
C PHE A 872 -14.20 -27.05 12.33
N LEU A 873 -14.92 -28.17 12.12
CA LEU A 873 -14.57 -29.20 11.13
C LEU A 873 -15.52 -29.26 9.92
N GLN A 874 -16.63 -28.51 9.91
CA GLN A 874 -17.59 -28.45 8.81
C GLN A 874 -17.55 -27.10 8.06
N ASN A 875 -18.04 -27.11 6.82
CA ASN A 875 -17.98 -25.99 5.87
C ASN A 875 -19.09 -24.96 6.02
#